data_AF-F5VD69-F1
#
_entry.id   AF-F5VD69-F1
#
_cell.length_a   1.000
_cell.length_b   1.000
_cell.length_c   1.000
_cell.angle_alpha   90.00
_cell.angle_beta   90.00
_cell.angle_gamma   90.00
#
_symmetry.space_group_name_H-M   'P 1'
#
loop_
_entity.id
_entity.type
_entity.pdbx_description
1 polymer ?
#
loop_
_entity_poly.entity_id
_entity_poly.type
_entity_poly.pdbx_seq_one_letter_code
_entity_poly.pdbx_strand_id
1 'polypeptide(L)'
;MTEKKKTISDNSLVKQAYIASGIALLSLGAGTAVNSNNVKADTTETTQNNNTNTNNQTASNTQVTNNNSVTAASTQNSNSAVNTTKSTTQNTNNTSQSNTLVIQSNNTSNTDYSYSGEIKHDVSSNSQAAATNATNVQGATNTNENISYNTNLTNAPASVNNFVNQVGSAAVKVANEYGVYASVMMAQAGLESAWGQSSLSRNAHNLFGVKYRGTGNYVVMPTLEYYGGAYHTVNARFQKYDSYYDSLVGYAQLIKSNFYLSTKANSSTYQQAANNLRNGKWGSYATDPGYANKLINLINSYGFYKFDYNQNAAQEKYINGHWYLYKNNQKQTGLQHLSTGNKVVYYNSQGQMVYGQQNINGHWYYFDDVTGAMQKGMKHIANQKKNVYYDSQGRMQYGEQNINGQWYLFDNVTGAMKYGWQKLAKGNRTVFYDNNGKMVHGQYNIKGSWYYFDDVDGHQLVSQFKWIPNQNKTVYYNDQGKMLYGTHLINGKVYYFDKVTGAMRANTFYYNDETKGIQYYNSKGQLTFGQAHIGDSWYLFDKNNGNMKTGFQNIKDQNKTVYYNSRGQMLYGQQRINNKWYLFDSVTGAVKYGFQNIKDQNKTVYYNDNGQMLYGLQKINGHNYYFDTTTGAMKTGWLYVPNTKKLYYFNHNGQAVTGTQTIANKQYQFDIAGRLINKAGQYSLDGNWYLLDKGSSVLTGWQYIKDQNKTVYYDPTTGIMKHGQAYIDGHWYLFDSVTGAMKTGWQYIKDQNKTVYYNSRGQMLYGTQLIDGKRYYFDKYNGSLK
;
A
#
# COMPACT_ATOMS: atom_id res chain seq x y z
N MET A 1 -61.43 16.21 -52.69
CA MET A 1 -60.69 16.50 -51.44
C MET A 1 -61.15 15.54 -50.36
N THR A 2 -60.51 14.38 -50.22
CA THR A 2 -60.86 13.41 -49.17
C THR A 2 -59.77 12.37 -49.06
N GLU A 3 -59.02 12.33 -47.95
CA GLU A 3 -58.31 11.10 -47.57
C GLU A 3 -58.06 10.98 -46.07
N LYS A 4 -57.66 9.79 -45.65
CA LYS A 4 -57.85 9.24 -44.29
C LYS A 4 -56.60 9.40 -43.44
N LYS A 5 -56.76 9.79 -42.17
CA LYS A 5 -55.81 9.38 -41.12
C LYS A 5 -56.35 8.12 -40.44
N LYS A 6 -55.60 7.01 -40.54
CA LYS A 6 -55.81 5.77 -39.77
C LYS A 6 -54.49 5.36 -39.09
N THR A 7 -54.59 4.64 -37.99
CA THR A 7 -53.52 4.38 -37.02
C THR A 7 -52.54 3.27 -37.40
N ILE A 8 -51.26 3.52 -37.12
CA ILE A 8 -50.18 2.57 -36.81
C ILE A 8 -49.38 3.25 -35.68
N SER A 9 -49.11 2.73 -34.47
CA SER A 9 -48.95 1.38 -33.92
C SER A 9 -47.57 0.72 -34.08
N ASP A 10 -46.53 1.37 -33.53
CA ASP A 10 -45.64 0.69 -32.57
C ASP A 10 -44.96 1.71 -31.64
N ASN A 11 -44.65 1.34 -30.40
CA ASN A 11 -44.02 2.23 -29.39
C ASN A 11 -43.09 1.45 -28.44
N SER A 12 -42.34 0.50 -29.00
CA SER A 12 -41.47 -0.43 -28.30
C SER A 12 -39.99 0.00 -28.25
N LEU A 13 -39.51 0.74 -29.26
CA LEU A 13 -38.08 1.01 -29.48
C LEU A 13 -37.46 2.15 -28.63
N VAL A 14 -38.26 2.96 -27.92
CA VAL A 14 -37.77 4.16 -27.19
C VAL A 14 -37.20 3.83 -25.79
N LYS A 15 -37.22 2.55 -25.35
CA LYS A 15 -36.96 2.18 -23.94
C LYS A 15 -35.67 1.40 -23.64
N GLN A 16 -34.69 1.38 -24.55
CA GLN A 16 -33.34 0.81 -24.28
C GLN A 16 -32.18 1.83 -24.33
N ALA A 17 -32.47 3.12 -24.53
CA ALA A 17 -31.42 4.13 -24.78
C ALA A 17 -30.44 4.39 -23.61
N TYR A 18 -30.84 4.15 -22.35
CA TYR A 18 -30.08 4.63 -21.18
C TYR A 18 -28.76 3.92 -20.87
N ILE A 19 -28.45 2.81 -21.54
CA ILE A 19 -27.11 2.18 -21.50
C ILE A 19 -26.22 2.71 -22.64
N ALA A 20 -26.81 3.24 -23.73
CA ALA A 20 -26.08 3.69 -24.91
C ALA A 20 -25.76 5.20 -24.88
N SER A 21 -26.74 6.06 -24.58
CA SER A 21 -26.60 7.52 -24.79
C SER A 21 -25.87 8.28 -23.69
N GLY A 22 -25.70 7.69 -22.50
CA GLY A 22 -24.98 8.33 -21.37
C GLY A 22 -23.48 8.04 -21.30
N ILE A 23 -22.98 7.05 -22.06
CA ILE A 23 -21.63 6.48 -21.87
C ILE A 23 -20.74 6.67 -23.11
N ALA A 24 -21.31 6.92 -24.29
CA ALA A 24 -20.60 6.91 -25.59
C ALA A 24 -19.97 8.26 -26.04
N LEU A 25 -19.81 9.26 -25.16
CA LEU A 25 -19.40 10.63 -25.56
C LEU A 25 -17.94 11.02 -25.21
N LEU A 26 -17.15 10.12 -24.58
CA LEU A 26 -15.71 10.33 -24.32
C LEU A 26 -14.85 9.09 -24.63
N SER A 27 -15.25 8.26 -25.60
CA SER A 27 -14.50 7.07 -26.04
C SER A 27 -14.15 7.09 -27.53
N LEU A 28 -13.62 8.21 -28.03
CA LEU A 28 -12.90 8.26 -29.32
C LEU A 28 -11.44 7.86 -29.11
N GLY A 29 -11.16 6.58 -29.25
CA GLY A 29 -9.82 5.99 -29.17
C GLY A 29 -9.84 4.58 -29.75
N ALA A 30 -9.34 4.42 -30.97
CA ALA A 30 -9.33 3.15 -31.69
C ALA A 30 -8.29 2.15 -31.12
N GLY A 31 -8.46 0.84 -31.30
CA GLY A 31 -9.60 0.16 -31.93
C GLY A 31 -9.36 -1.35 -32.12
N THR A 32 -10.40 -2.06 -32.58
CA THR A 32 -10.35 -3.51 -32.85
C THR A 32 -9.84 -3.80 -34.26
N ALA A 33 -8.75 -4.56 -34.37
CA ALA A 33 -8.29 -5.08 -35.66
C ALA A 33 -9.21 -6.21 -36.15
N VAL A 34 -9.74 -6.07 -37.36
CA VAL A 34 -10.43 -7.13 -38.11
C VAL A 34 -9.74 -7.26 -39.46
N ASN A 35 -9.37 -8.48 -39.83
CA ASN A 35 -8.66 -8.80 -41.06
C ASN A 35 -9.62 -8.77 -42.27
N SER A 36 -9.26 -8.07 -43.34
CA SER A 36 -9.90 -8.15 -44.66
C SER A 36 -8.96 -7.62 -45.75
N ASN A 37 -8.88 -8.32 -46.89
CA ASN A 37 -7.94 -8.04 -47.97
C ASN A 37 -8.53 -7.16 -49.09
N ASN A 38 -7.63 -6.57 -49.88
CA ASN A 38 -7.81 -6.00 -51.23
C ASN A 38 -8.77 -4.81 -51.44
N VAL A 39 -8.19 -3.62 -51.68
CA VAL A 39 -8.34 -2.86 -52.95
C VAL A 39 -6.96 -2.24 -53.31
N LYS A 40 -6.64 -2.07 -54.60
CA LYS A 40 -5.42 -1.43 -55.13
C LYS A 40 -5.61 0.07 -55.44
N ALA A 41 -4.60 0.90 -55.17
CA ALA A 41 -4.19 2.15 -55.87
C ALA A 41 -3.15 2.87 -54.98
N ASP A 42 -2.08 3.54 -55.44
CA ASP A 42 -1.40 3.62 -56.75
C ASP A 42 0.06 4.09 -56.53
N THR A 43 0.85 4.40 -57.58
CA THR A 43 2.29 4.79 -57.63
C THR A 43 3.26 3.61 -57.38
N THR A 44 3.91 3.05 -58.41
CA THR A 44 5.14 3.48 -59.11
C THR A 44 6.41 3.44 -58.22
N GLU A 45 7.56 2.90 -58.65
CA GLU A 45 8.04 2.59 -60.01
C GLU A 45 9.08 1.42 -60.00
N THR A 46 9.23 0.69 -61.13
CA THR A 46 10.39 -0.17 -61.58
C THR A 46 11.25 -0.99 -60.58
N THR A 47 11.67 -2.25 -60.82
CA THR A 47 11.90 -2.98 -62.09
C THR A 47 11.84 -4.52 -61.91
N GLN A 48 11.71 -5.24 -63.03
CA GLN A 48 12.16 -6.62 -63.40
C GLN A 48 12.99 -7.47 -62.37
N ASN A 49 12.94 -8.83 -62.35
CA ASN A 49 12.45 -9.79 -63.36
C ASN A 49 12.20 -11.24 -62.84
N ASN A 50 11.37 -11.99 -63.61
CA ASN A 50 11.43 -13.44 -63.92
C ASN A 50 11.13 -14.59 -62.90
N ASN A 51 10.46 -15.60 -63.47
CA ASN A 51 10.42 -17.06 -63.21
C ASN A 51 9.84 -17.57 -61.87
N THR A 52 8.62 -18.12 -61.83
CA THR A 52 8.15 -19.45 -62.34
C THR A 52 8.77 -20.68 -61.66
N ASN A 53 7.96 -21.42 -60.88
CA ASN A 53 7.37 -22.66 -61.42
C ASN A 53 6.22 -23.21 -60.55
N THR A 54 5.49 -24.17 -61.12
CA THR A 54 4.24 -24.74 -60.59
C THR A 54 4.38 -26.17 -60.07
N ASN A 55 3.45 -26.56 -59.19
CA ASN A 55 2.92 -27.91 -58.97
C ASN A 55 3.71 -29.01 -58.21
N ASN A 56 2.96 -29.62 -57.27
CA ASN A 56 2.77 -31.06 -57.03
C ASN A 56 3.74 -31.93 -56.19
N GLN A 57 3.20 -32.29 -55.01
CA GLN A 57 2.87 -33.67 -54.55
C GLN A 57 3.91 -34.55 -53.81
N THR A 58 3.33 -35.35 -52.90
CA THR A 58 3.78 -36.66 -52.35
C THR A 58 5.09 -36.66 -51.54
N ALA A 59 5.15 -36.76 -50.20
CA ALA A 59 4.46 -37.57 -49.15
C ALA A 59 5.21 -38.88 -48.76
N SER A 60 4.92 -39.40 -47.55
CA SER A 60 5.67 -40.43 -46.76
C SER A 60 6.86 -39.85 -45.96
N ASN A 61 7.25 -40.29 -44.75
CA ASN A 61 6.76 -41.22 -43.70
C ASN A 61 7.67 -41.01 -42.44
N THR A 62 7.43 -41.42 -41.18
CA THR A 62 6.30 -42.03 -40.41
C THR A 62 6.62 -41.94 -38.89
N GLN A 63 5.60 -41.93 -38.01
CA GLN A 63 5.69 -41.98 -36.51
C GLN A 63 6.32 -40.71 -35.86
N VAL A 64 6.00 -40.31 -34.61
CA VAL A 64 5.84 -41.05 -33.33
C VAL A 64 4.48 -40.83 -32.64
N THR A 65 4.11 -41.74 -31.73
CA THR A 65 2.85 -41.84 -30.99
C THR A 65 2.74 -40.96 -29.74
N ASN A 66 1.50 -40.55 -29.40
CA ASN A 66 1.14 -39.97 -28.10
C ASN A 66 1.31 -40.96 -26.94
N ASN A 67 1.59 -40.47 -25.73
CA ASN A 67 1.00 -41.01 -24.51
C ASN A 67 1.02 -40.01 -23.32
N ASN A 68 0.20 -40.30 -22.31
CA ASN A 68 0.06 -39.56 -21.04
C ASN A 68 1.31 -39.74 -20.13
N SER A 69 1.50 -39.10 -18.96
CA SER A 69 0.50 -38.69 -17.96
C SER A 69 0.96 -37.61 -16.96
N VAL A 70 -0.02 -37.10 -16.23
CA VAL A 70 0.09 -36.38 -14.94
C VAL A 70 0.92 -37.15 -13.91
N THR A 71 1.65 -36.44 -13.04
CA THR A 71 2.07 -36.97 -11.73
C THR A 71 1.79 -35.95 -10.63
N ALA A 72 1.13 -36.37 -9.55
CA ALA A 72 0.91 -35.58 -8.33
C ALA A 72 1.02 -36.49 -7.10
N ALA A 73 1.96 -36.18 -6.20
CA ALA A 73 2.21 -36.86 -4.93
C ALA A 73 3.27 -36.07 -4.13
N SER A 74 3.36 -36.13 -2.80
CA SER A 74 2.37 -36.43 -1.76
C SER A 74 2.98 -36.07 -0.39
N THR A 75 2.26 -35.40 0.50
CA THR A 75 2.74 -35.08 1.85
C THR A 75 2.59 -36.28 2.81
N GLN A 76 3.31 -36.25 3.94
CA GLN A 76 3.28 -37.15 5.12
C GLN A 76 4.33 -38.30 5.16
N ASN A 77 4.79 -38.77 6.34
CA ASN A 77 4.97 -38.13 7.68
C ASN A 77 5.79 -39.08 8.60
N SER A 78 6.62 -38.55 9.50
CA SER A 78 7.14 -39.16 10.76
C SER A 78 8.12 -38.16 11.41
N ASN A 79 7.82 -37.61 12.59
CA ASN A 79 8.11 -38.15 13.95
C ASN A 79 9.62 -38.09 14.31
N SER A 80 10.05 -37.56 15.46
CA SER A 80 9.34 -37.42 16.75
C SER A 80 9.58 -36.10 17.51
N ALA A 81 8.68 -35.90 18.49
CA ALA A 81 8.64 -34.95 19.61
C ALA A 81 9.98 -34.74 20.37
N VAL A 82 10.15 -33.72 21.23
CA VAL A 82 9.48 -33.58 22.56
C VAL A 82 9.30 -32.10 23.03
N ASN A 83 8.25 -31.88 23.83
CA ASN A 83 7.85 -30.61 24.50
C ASN A 83 8.78 -30.25 25.71
N THR A 84 8.67 -29.16 26.50
CA THR A 84 7.56 -28.22 26.79
C THR A 84 8.08 -26.88 27.34
N THR A 85 7.23 -25.84 27.35
CA THR A 85 7.46 -24.48 27.85
C THR A 85 7.37 -24.28 29.37
N LYS A 86 8.03 -23.25 29.93
CA LYS A 86 7.33 -22.10 30.59
C LYS A 86 8.19 -20.86 30.89
N SER A 87 7.48 -19.74 31.07
CA SER A 87 7.85 -18.35 31.39
C SER A 87 8.77 -18.19 32.64
N THR A 88 9.43 -17.04 32.92
CA THR A 88 8.88 -15.66 32.84
C THR A 88 9.91 -14.55 32.65
N THR A 89 9.44 -13.42 32.10
CA THR A 89 10.10 -12.17 31.72
C THR A 89 10.65 -11.33 32.88
N GLN A 90 11.72 -10.56 32.62
CA GLN A 90 11.94 -9.20 33.14
C GLN A 90 12.67 -8.35 32.07
N ASN A 91 12.58 -7.03 32.18
CA ASN A 91 13.08 -6.02 31.24
C ASN A 91 14.63 -6.06 31.10
N THR A 92 15.29 -5.53 30.06
CA THR A 92 15.18 -4.16 29.49
C THR A 92 15.62 -4.02 28.03
N ASN A 93 15.13 -2.97 27.36
CA ASN A 93 15.59 -2.53 26.03
C ASN A 93 16.90 -1.73 26.12
N ASN A 94 17.81 -1.87 25.15
CA ASN A 94 17.96 -0.80 24.16
C ASN A 94 18.79 -1.14 22.91
N THR A 95 18.37 -0.49 21.83
CA THR A 95 18.95 -0.41 20.50
C THR A 95 20.37 0.16 20.49
N SER A 96 21.17 -0.19 19.48
CA SER A 96 22.32 0.60 19.03
C SER A 96 22.09 1.05 17.59
N GLN A 97 22.35 2.34 17.31
CA GLN A 97 22.29 2.91 15.96
C GLN A 97 23.39 3.99 15.81
N SER A 98 23.88 4.19 14.59
CA SER A 98 25.13 4.89 14.30
C SER A 98 25.04 6.43 14.32
N ASN A 99 26.11 7.13 14.75
CA ASN A 99 26.98 7.97 13.87
C ASN A 99 27.84 9.04 14.60
N THR A 100 29.09 9.17 14.09
CA THR A 100 29.84 10.41 13.81
C THR A 100 30.04 11.52 14.86
N LEU A 101 31.31 11.76 15.24
CA LEU A 101 31.93 13.08 15.48
C LEU A 101 33.39 13.01 14.96
N VAL A 102 33.78 13.79 13.95
CA VAL A 102 34.45 15.12 14.03
C VAL A 102 35.85 15.09 14.66
N ILE A 103 36.86 15.50 13.89
CA ILE A 103 38.25 15.74 14.33
C ILE A 103 38.47 17.24 14.49
N GLN A 104 39.15 17.64 15.56
CA GLN A 104 39.89 18.91 15.64
C GLN A 104 41.30 18.67 16.19
N SER A 105 42.25 19.50 15.78
CA SER A 105 43.67 19.41 16.09
C SER A 105 44.04 20.07 17.41
N ASN A 106 45.19 19.70 17.99
CA ASN A 106 46.29 20.65 18.20
C ASN A 106 47.61 19.98 18.62
N ASN A 107 48.71 20.69 18.41
CA ASN A 107 50.08 20.28 18.77
C ASN A 107 50.35 20.49 20.26
N THR A 108 51.24 19.66 20.83
CA THR A 108 52.37 20.15 21.65
C THR A 108 53.58 19.22 21.50
N SER A 109 54.78 19.78 21.67
CA SER A 109 56.06 19.09 21.43
C SER A 109 56.81 18.80 22.74
N ASN A 110 58.03 18.23 22.62
CA ASN A 110 59.02 17.97 23.67
C ASN A 110 58.71 16.77 24.61
N THR A 111 59.71 16.03 25.13
CA THR A 111 61.18 16.14 24.94
C THR A 111 61.87 14.76 24.95
N ASP A 112 62.93 14.67 24.14
CA ASP A 112 64.24 14.07 24.42
C ASP A 112 64.39 13.06 25.58
N TYR A 113 64.83 11.84 25.28
CA TYR A 113 65.66 11.02 26.18
C TYR A 113 66.62 10.11 25.39
N SER A 114 67.82 9.93 25.95
CA SER A 114 68.99 9.39 25.27
C SER A 114 69.04 7.85 25.19
N TYR A 115 69.82 7.36 24.23
CA TYR A 115 70.04 5.93 23.98
C TYR A 115 71.31 5.45 24.70
N SER A 116 71.20 4.39 25.50
CA SER A 116 72.35 3.64 26.03
C SER A 116 72.00 2.15 26.16
N GLY A 117 72.35 1.35 25.14
CA GLY A 117 72.12 -0.10 25.14
C GLY A 117 72.75 -0.78 23.92
N GLU A 118 73.63 -1.75 24.15
CA GLU A 118 74.30 -2.50 23.10
C GLU A 118 73.34 -3.50 22.42
N ILE A 119 73.33 -3.54 21.08
CA ILE A 119 72.61 -4.59 20.35
C ILE A 119 73.48 -5.84 20.31
N LYS A 120 73.47 -6.58 21.42
CA LYS A 120 74.17 -7.86 21.54
C LYS A 120 73.53 -8.93 20.67
N HIS A 121 74.36 -9.70 19.97
CA HIS A 121 73.89 -10.82 19.16
C HIS A 121 73.40 -11.97 20.02
N ASP A 122 72.24 -12.50 19.65
CA ASP A 122 71.90 -13.89 19.91
C ASP A 122 72.28 -14.73 18.68
N VAL A 123 72.80 -15.94 18.91
CA VAL A 123 73.25 -16.87 17.86
C VAL A 123 72.99 -18.32 18.28
N SER A 124 71.81 -18.85 17.93
CA SER A 124 71.72 -20.13 17.19
C SER A 124 70.28 -20.32 16.66
N SER A 125 69.98 -20.87 15.48
CA SER A 125 70.73 -21.73 14.55
C SER A 125 70.99 -23.17 15.03
N ASN A 126 69.93 -23.90 15.43
CA ASN A 126 70.06 -25.33 15.67
C ASN A 126 68.78 -26.15 15.38
N SER A 127 68.53 -26.47 14.10
CA SER A 127 67.70 -27.61 13.68
C SER A 127 67.89 -27.95 12.19
N GLN A 128 68.82 -28.85 11.88
CA GLN A 128 68.99 -29.40 10.54
C GLN A 128 68.10 -30.66 10.39
N ALA A 129 66.82 -30.48 10.09
CA ALA A 129 65.85 -31.58 9.96
C ALA A 129 64.83 -31.37 8.83
N ALA A 130 64.65 -32.41 8.01
CA ALA A 130 63.54 -32.68 7.08
C ALA A 130 62.84 -31.49 6.40
N ALA A 131 63.25 -31.17 5.16
CA ALA A 131 62.40 -30.42 4.24
C ALA A 131 61.40 -31.37 3.56
N THR A 132 60.13 -31.31 3.96
CA THR A 132 59.03 -32.08 3.34
C THR A 132 57.76 -31.23 3.19
N ASN A 133 57.43 -30.93 1.92
CA ASN A 133 56.13 -30.52 1.36
C ASN A 133 55.13 -29.76 2.26
N ALA A 134 55.01 -28.45 2.02
CA ALA A 134 53.80 -27.68 2.36
C ALA A 134 53.33 -26.88 1.13
N THR A 135 52.09 -27.13 0.72
CA THR A 135 51.47 -26.77 -0.58
C THR A 135 51.17 -25.27 -0.73
N ASN A 136 50.94 -24.83 -1.97
CA ASN A 136 50.41 -23.51 -2.34
C ASN A 136 49.21 -23.07 -1.47
N VAL A 137 49.21 -21.80 -1.07
CA VAL A 137 47.98 -21.04 -0.76
C VAL A 137 48.04 -19.70 -1.50
N GLN A 138 47.15 -19.52 -2.48
CA GLN A 138 46.94 -18.22 -3.12
C GLN A 138 46.06 -17.35 -2.22
N GLY A 139 46.49 -16.13 -1.86
CA GLY A 139 45.75 -15.34 -0.86
C GLY A 139 46.20 -13.91 -0.60
N ALA A 140 46.87 -13.24 -1.54
CA ALA A 140 47.24 -11.82 -1.39
C ALA A 140 47.18 -11.08 -2.75
N THR A 141 46.25 -10.14 -2.89
CA THR A 141 46.06 -9.33 -4.11
C THR A 141 46.96 -8.09 -4.08
N ASN A 142 48.15 -8.18 -4.67
CA ASN A 142 49.05 -7.03 -4.82
C ASN A 142 48.61 -6.10 -5.95
N THR A 143 47.74 -5.13 -5.65
CA THR A 143 47.41 -4.01 -6.56
C THR A 143 48.42 -2.88 -6.41
N ASN A 144 49.57 -3.00 -7.07
CA ASN A 144 50.49 -1.89 -7.40
C ASN A 144 51.45 -2.30 -8.53
N GLU A 145 52.06 -1.32 -9.20
CA GLU A 145 52.86 -1.51 -10.42
C GLU A 145 54.12 -2.37 -10.18
N ASN A 146 54.04 -3.67 -10.48
CA ASN A 146 55.22 -4.54 -10.50
C ASN A 146 55.96 -4.45 -11.84
N ILE A 147 56.95 -3.56 -11.90
CA ILE A 147 58.10 -3.76 -12.79
C ILE A 147 58.77 -5.07 -12.35
N SER A 148 58.61 -6.12 -13.16
CA SER A 148 59.15 -7.44 -12.85
C SER A 148 60.67 -7.45 -13.04
N TYR A 149 61.40 -7.29 -11.94
CA TYR A 149 62.82 -7.59 -11.89
C TYR A 149 62.99 -9.10 -12.01
N ASN A 150 63.32 -9.61 -13.21
CA ASN A 150 63.64 -11.02 -13.41
C ASN A 150 64.99 -11.35 -12.77
N THR A 151 64.97 -11.56 -11.46
CA THR A 151 66.15 -11.84 -10.63
C THR A 151 66.33 -13.34 -10.46
N ASN A 152 66.56 -14.03 -11.59
CA ASN A 152 67.08 -15.40 -11.58
C ASN A 152 68.51 -15.38 -11.00
N LEU A 153 68.63 -15.43 -9.68
CA LEU A 153 69.90 -15.55 -8.99
C LEU A 153 70.37 -17.01 -9.12
N THR A 154 71.09 -17.28 -10.20
CA THR A 154 71.74 -18.57 -10.45
C THR A 154 72.56 -18.97 -9.23
N ASN A 155 72.22 -20.13 -8.65
CA ASN A 155 72.80 -20.73 -7.44
C ASN A 155 72.33 -20.16 -6.08
N ALA A 156 71.29 -19.30 -6.03
CA ALA A 156 70.66 -18.91 -4.76
C ALA A 156 69.58 -19.92 -4.30
N PRO A 157 69.45 -20.21 -2.98
CA PRO A 157 68.37 -21.04 -2.45
C PRO A 157 66.97 -20.47 -2.75
N ALA A 158 65.97 -21.34 -2.83
CA ALA A 158 64.59 -20.96 -3.17
C ALA A 158 63.99 -19.93 -2.18
N SER A 159 64.34 -19.99 -0.89
CA SER A 159 63.96 -18.99 0.11
C SER A 159 64.51 -17.59 -0.21
N VAL A 160 65.76 -17.50 -0.67
CA VAL A 160 66.40 -16.23 -1.08
C VAL A 160 65.72 -15.67 -2.32
N ASN A 161 65.50 -16.49 -3.36
CA ASN A 161 64.82 -16.06 -4.58
C ASN A 161 63.38 -15.61 -4.31
N ASN A 162 62.61 -16.34 -3.49
CA ASN A 162 61.26 -15.95 -3.10
C ASN A 162 61.24 -14.64 -2.30
N PHE A 163 62.18 -14.47 -1.36
CA PHE A 163 62.33 -13.24 -0.59
C PHE A 163 62.66 -12.04 -1.49
N VAL A 164 63.62 -12.18 -2.40
CA VAL A 164 64.02 -11.15 -3.37
C VAL A 164 62.86 -10.77 -4.28
N ASN A 165 62.09 -11.75 -4.79
CA ASN A 165 60.88 -11.49 -5.57
C ASN A 165 59.79 -10.76 -4.76
N GLN A 166 59.73 -10.96 -3.44
CA GLN A 166 58.74 -10.35 -2.56
C GLN A 166 59.10 -8.93 -2.11
N VAL A 167 60.39 -8.61 -1.92
CA VAL A 167 60.83 -7.32 -1.37
C VAL A 167 61.72 -6.47 -2.27
N GLY A 168 62.29 -7.02 -3.36
CA GLY A 168 63.33 -6.35 -4.16
C GLY A 168 62.89 -5.03 -4.80
N SER A 169 61.73 -5.02 -5.47
CA SER A 169 61.17 -3.81 -6.09
C SER A 169 60.89 -2.70 -5.05
N ALA A 170 60.34 -3.09 -3.90
CA ALA A 170 60.13 -2.21 -2.75
C ALA A 170 61.45 -1.66 -2.19
N ALA A 171 62.45 -2.52 -2.01
CA ALA A 171 63.76 -2.12 -1.49
C ALA A 171 64.49 -1.15 -2.42
N VAL A 172 64.45 -1.33 -3.74
CA VAL A 172 64.97 -0.35 -4.71
C VAL A 172 64.29 1.01 -4.56
N LYS A 173 62.95 1.03 -4.49
CA LYS A 173 62.18 2.28 -4.34
C LYS A 173 62.55 3.01 -3.06
N VAL A 174 62.50 2.33 -1.91
CA VAL A 174 62.83 2.92 -0.60
C VAL A 174 64.30 3.34 -0.53
N ALA A 175 65.23 2.54 -1.08
CA ALA A 175 66.65 2.89 -1.09
C ALA A 175 66.94 4.18 -1.86
N ASN A 176 66.29 4.37 -3.00
CA ASN A 176 66.38 5.60 -3.79
C ASN A 176 65.71 6.80 -3.12
N GLU A 177 64.55 6.60 -2.47
CA GLU A 177 63.81 7.64 -1.75
C GLU A 177 64.56 8.15 -0.50
N TYR A 178 65.19 7.23 0.26
CA TYR A 178 65.85 7.57 1.53
C TYR A 178 67.37 7.82 1.40
N GLY A 179 67.98 7.49 0.26
CA GLY A 179 69.40 7.69 0.02
C GLY A 179 70.31 6.62 0.65
N VAL A 180 69.86 5.35 0.64
CA VAL A 180 70.59 4.21 1.20
C VAL A 180 70.87 3.14 0.13
N TYR A 181 71.62 2.09 0.47
CA TYR A 181 71.88 0.96 -0.42
C TYR A 181 70.78 -0.09 -0.31
N ALA A 182 70.17 -0.44 -1.44
CA ALA A 182 69.17 -1.50 -1.54
C ALA A 182 69.81 -2.85 -1.23
N SER A 183 71.06 -3.06 -1.65
CA SER A 183 71.82 -4.28 -1.36
C SER A 183 72.01 -4.53 0.15
N VAL A 184 72.43 -3.51 0.90
CA VAL A 184 72.61 -3.57 2.36
C VAL A 184 71.27 -3.77 3.06
N MET A 185 70.23 -3.05 2.63
CA MET A 185 68.86 -3.20 3.13
C MET A 185 68.34 -4.64 2.96
N MET A 186 68.49 -5.22 1.77
CA MET A 186 68.04 -6.58 1.46
C MET A 186 68.89 -7.66 2.15
N ALA A 187 70.21 -7.44 2.30
CA ALA A 187 71.09 -8.36 3.02
C ALA A 187 70.81 -8.37 4.53
N GLN A 188 70.58 -7.21 5.15
CA GLN A 188 70.14 -7.14 6.55
C GLN A 188 68.75 -7.76 6.70
N ALA A 189 67.76 -7.35 5.89
CA ALA A 189 66.41 -7.89 5.96
C ALA A 189 66.41 -9.43 5.80
N GLY A 190 67.21 -9.98 4.88
CA GLY A 190 67.34 -11.42 4.68
C GLY A 190 68.00 -12.15 5.86
N LEU A 191 69.01 -11.54 6.49
CA LEU A 191 69.70 -12.08 7.66
C LEU A 191 68.81 -12.05 8.91
N GLU A 192 68.23 -10.90 9.26
CA GLU A 192 67.42 -10.72 10.48
C GLU A 192 66.06 -11.45 10.42
N SER A 193 65.48 -11.64 9.23
CA SER A 193 64.17 -12.31 9.05
C SER A 193 64.25 -13.80 8.67
N ALA A 194 65.46 -14.35 8.51
CA ALA A 194 65.69 -15.65 7.88
C ALA A 194 64.98 -15.78 6.51
N TRP A 195 65.24 -14.83 5.60
CA TRP A 195 64.64 -14.73 4.26
C TRP A 195 63.10 -14.69 4.29
N GLY A 196 62.56 -13.87 5.19
CA GLY A 196 61.13 -13.68 5.41
C GLY A 196 60.43 -14.83 6.14
N GLN A 197 61.17 -15.87 6.56
CA GLN A 197 60.59 -17.09 7.14
C GLN A 197 60.42 -17.02 8.66
N SER A 198 60.99 -16.05 9.38
CA SER A 198 60.75 -15.90 10.81
C SER A 198 59.26 -15.66 11.10
N SER A 199 58.77 -16.18 12.23
CA SER A 199 57.37 -16.01 12.61
C SER A 199 57.02 -14.53 12.85
N LEU A 200 58.00 -13.72 13.27
CA LEU A 200 57.87 -12.27 13.40
C LEU A 200 57.72 -11.60 12.03
N SER A 201 58.52 -11.99 11.04
CA SER A 201 58.40 -11.50 9.67
C SER A 201 57.02 -11.82 9.09
N ARG A 202 56.58 -13.08 9.20
CA ARG A 202 55.30 -13.53 8.61
C ARG A 202 54.06 -12.96 9.30
N ASN A 203 54.09 -12.78 10.63
CA ASN A 203 52.91 -12.36 11.39
C ASN A 203 52.83 -10.84 11.64
N ALA A 204 53.94 -10.13 11.52
CA ALA A 204 54.04 -8.70 11.81
C ALA A 204 54.67 -7.85 10.69
N HIS A 205 55.00 -8.45 9.54
CA HIS A 205 55.79 -7.85 8.44
C HIS A 205 57.14 -7.23 8.89
N ASN A 206 57.65 -7.60 10.07
CA ASN A 206 58.79 -6.96 10.69
C ASN A 206 60.08 -7.71 10.31
N LEU A 207 60.78 -7.16 9.33
CA LEU A 207 61.97 -7.77 8.71
C LEU A 207 63.25 -7.62 9.54
N PHE A 208 63.27 -6.71 10.53
CA PHE A 208 64.49 -6.26 11.20
C PHE A 208 64.44 -6.38 12.73
N GLY A 209 63.54 -7.22 13.27
CA GLY A 209 63.43 -7.47 14.71
C GLY A 209 63.00 -6.26 15.56
N VAL A 210 62.41 -5.22 14.96
CA VAL A 210 62.18 -3.92 15.60
C VAL A 210 61.23 -4.08 16.80
N LYS A 211 61.70 -3.78 18.02
CA LYS A 211 60.89 -3.77 19.25
C LYS A 211 59.94 -2.55 19.23
N TYR A 212 58.70 -2.70 19.71
CA TYR A 212 57.69 -1.64 19.72
C TYR A 212 58.06 -0.51 20.70
N ARG A 213 57.89 0.75 20.28
CA ARG A 213 58.28 1.94 21.07
C ARG A 213 57.13 2.92 21.37
N GLY A 214 55.88 2.46 21.33
CA GLY A 214 54.71 3.28 21.71
C GLY A 214 53.96 3.95 20.56
N THR A 215 54.25 3.61 19.30
CA THR A 215 53.58 4.22 18.12
C THR A 215 53.24 3.15 17.08
N GLY A 216 52.01 3.17 16.57
CA GLY A 216 51.52 2.19 15.60
C GLY A 216 51.11 0.84 16.22
N ASN A 217 51.03 -0.20 15.39
CA ASN A 217 50.63 -1.55 15.82
C ASN A 217 51.81 -2.35 16.40
N TYR A 218 51.51 -3.34 17.25
CA TYR A 218 52.51 -4.30 17.77
C TYR A 218 51.98 -5.73 17.83
N VAL A 219 52.90 -6.70 17.95
CA VAL A 219 52.58 -8.09 18.34
C VAL A 219 53.42 -8.48 19.56
N VAL A 220 52.93 -9.41 20.38
CA VAL A 220 53.71 -10.00 21.48
C VAL A 220 54.26 -11.33 21.01
N MET A 221 55.56 -11.57 21.16
CA MET A 221 56.19 -12.86 20.89
C MET A 221 57.21 -13.20 21.99
N PRO A 222 57.43 -14.50 22.28
CA PRO A 222 58.59 -14.91 23.05
C PRO A 222 59.87 -14.55 22.28
N THR A 223 60.84 -14.03 23.03
CA THR A 223 62.21 -13.75 22.61
C THR A 223 63.14 -14.32 23.67
N LEU A 224 64.35 -14.71 23.28
CA LEU A 224 65.42 -14.86 24.26
C LEU A 224 65.96 -13.46 24.58
N GLU A 225 66.35 -13.24 25.83
CA GLU A 225 67.15 -12.10 26.30
C GLU A 225 68.27 -12.66 27.19
N TYR A 226 69.50 -12.13 27.08
CA TYR A 226 70.65 -12.64 27.82
C TYR A 226 71.03 -11.71 28.98
N TYR A 227 70.85 -12.18 30.21
CA TYR A 227 71.23 -11.46 31.43
C TYR A 227 71.55 -12.44 32.57
N GLY A 228 72.31 -12.00 33.57
CA GLY A 228 72.72 -12.87 34.70
C GLY A 228 73.60 -14.06 34.33
N GLY A 229 74.12 -14.11 33.10
CA GLY A 229 74.94 -15.22 32.58
C GLY A 229 74.16 -16.29 31.80
N ALA A 230 72.83 -16.18 31.70
CA ALA A 230 71.96 -17.16 31.04
C ALA A 230 71.00 -16.50 30.03
N TYR A 231 70.46 -17.32 29.12
CA TYR A 231 69.36 -16.93 28.24
C TYR A 231 68.02 -17.17 28.93
N HIS A 232 67.15 -16.17 28.92
CA HIS A 232 65.80 -16.22 29.48
C HIS A 232 64.76 -15.95 28.40
N THR A 233 63.79 -16.85 28.25
CA THR A 233 62.64 -16.62 27.34
C THR A 233 61.66 -15.65 28.00
N VAL A 234 61.47 -14.46 27.41
CA VAL A 234 60.50 -13.45 27.86
C VAL A 234 59.58 -13.01 26.73
N ASN A 235 58.40 -12.51 27.05
CA ASN A 235 57.47 -11.98 26.05
C ASN A 235 57.77 -10.50 25.74
N ALA A 236 58.30 -10.22 24.55
CA ALA A 236 58.57 -8.87 24.09
C ALA A 236 57.49 -8.36 23.13
N ARG A 237 57.27 -7.03 23.13
CA ARG A 237 56.46 -6.34 22.11
C ARG A 237 57.33 -5.99 20.91
N PHE A 238 57.01 -6.53 19.75
CA PHE A 238 57.64 -6.17 18.47
C PHE A 238 56.71 -5.29 17.65
N GLN A 239 57.27 -4.35 16.90
CA GLN A 239 56.53 -3.50 15.97
C GLN A 239 55.80 -4.37 14.94
N LYS A 240 54.55 -4.02 14.62
CA LYS A 240 53.83 -4.54 13.47
C LYS A 240 53.77 -3.48 12.38
N TYR A 241 54.08 -3.90 11.17
CA TYR A 241 53.96 -3.12 9.94
C TYR A 241 52.79 -3.65 9.12
N ASP A 242 52.11 -2.76 8.40
CA ASP A 242 50.96 -3.14 7.58
C ASP A 242 51.39 -3.87 6.30
N SER A 243 52.60 -3.59 5.79
CA SER A 243 53.28 -4.36 4.76
C SER A 243 54.81 -4.43 4.95
N TYR A 244 55.48 -5.28 4.16
CA TYR A 244 56.95 -5.30 4.11
C TYR A 244 57.56 -3.98 3.59
N TYR A 245 56.84 -3.19 2.77
CA TYR A 245 57.31 -1.87 2.32
C TYR A 245 57.53 -0.93 3.52
N ASP A 246 56.60 -0.93 4.48
CA ASP A 246 56.66 -0.04 5.64
C ASP A 246 57.78 -0.44 6.60
N SER A 247 58.10 -1.75 6.68
CA SER A 247 59.27 -2.24 7.42
C SER A 247 60.59 -1.80 6.78
N LEU A 248 60.69 -1.84 5.44
CA LEU A 248 61.84 -1.32 4.70
C LEU A 248 61.99 0.21 4.89
N VAL A 249 60.89 0.97 4.86
CA VAL A 249 60.86 2.42 5.16
C VAL A 249 61.35 2.69 6.58
N GLY A 250 60.84 1.97 7.58
CA GLY A 250 61.27 2.11 8.98
C GLY A 250 62.77 1.84 9.18
N TYR A 251 63.31 0.81 8.52
CA TYR A 251 64.76 0.57 8.49
C TYR A 251 65.52 1.71 7.81
N ALA A 252 65.06 2.21 6.65
CA ALA A 252 65.75 3.26 5.93
C ALA A 252 65.79 4.58 6.72
N GLN A 253 64.74 4.87 7.49
CA GLN A 253 64.70 5.97 8.47
C GLN A 253 65.68 5.75 9.64
N LEU A 254 65.82 4.52 10.15
CA LEU A 254 66.81 4.17 11.18
C LEU A 254 68.25 4.35 10.68
N ILE A 255 68.56 3.90 9.46
CA ILE A 255 69.88 4.12 8.85
C ILE A 255 70.14 5.61 8.66
N LYS A 256 69.19 6.37 8.10
CA LYS A 256 69.36 7.81 7.87
C LYS A 256 69.54 8.64 9.15
N SER A 257 68.94 8.22 10.27
CA SER A 257 68.95 8.96 11.55
C SER A 257 70.05 8.53 12.53
N ASN A 258 70.37 7.24 12.63
CA ASN A 258 71.42 6.74 13.55
C ASN A 258 72.70 6.36 12.82
N PHE A 259 72.63 5.77 11.63
CA PHE A 259 73.78 5.25 10.87
C PHE A 259 74.05 6.08 9.60
N TYR A 260 74.01 7.41 9.72
CA TYR A 260 74.08 8.32 8.57
C TYR A 260 75.33 8.12 7.69
N LEU A 261 76.45 7.67 8.29
CA LEU A 261 77.67 7.28 7.58
C LEU A 261 77.49 6.10 6.60
N SER A 262 76.44 5.29 6.77
CA SER A 262 76.04 4.18 5.88
C SER A 262 75.09 4.60 4.75
N THR A 263 74.74 5.88 4.64
CA THR A 263 73.95 6.40 3.50
C THR A 263 74.80 6.55 2.23
N LYS A 264 74.17 6.55 1.05
CA LYS A 264 74.81 6.83 -0.27
C LYS A 264 75.44 8.22 -0.34
N ALA A 265 75.11 9.12 0.58
CA ALA A 265 75.72 10.45 0.69
C ALA A 265 77.05 10.45 1.48
N ASN A 266 77.34 9.41 2.27
CA ASN A 266 78.50 9.34 3.17
C ASN A 266 79.38 8.08 3.00
N SER A 267 78.90 7.10 2.21
CA SER A 267 79.66 5.94 1.75
C SER A 267 79.56 5.86 0.23
N SER A 268 80.68 5.65 -0.46
CA SER A 268 80.71 5.53 -1.94
C SER A 268 80.38 4.12 -2.44
N THR A 269 80.43 3.12 -1.55
CA THR A 269 80.22 1.71 -1.86
C THR A 269 79.34 1.03 -0.80
N TYR A 270 78.64 -0.05 -1.18
CA TYR A 270 77.86 -0.84 -0.21
C TYR A 270 78.76 -1.53 0.83
N GLN A 271 80.02 -1.85 0.48
CA GLN A 271 81.00 -2.37 1.42
C GLN A 271 81.35 -1.35 2.49
N GLN A 272 81.56 -0.07 2.11
CA GLN A 272 81.80 1.01 3.06
C GLN A 272 80.54 1.29 3.90
N ALA A 273 79.35 1.26 3.29
CA ALA A 273 78.10 1.42 4.01
C ALA A 273 77.88 0.32 5.07
N ALA A 274 78.08 -0.96 4.73
CA ALA A 274 78.00 -2.07 5.68
C ALA A 274 79.08 -1.96 6.77
N ASN A 275 80.31 -1.55 6.43
CA ASN A 275 81.38 -1.30 7.40
C ASN A 275 81.10 -0.13 8.35
N ASN A 276 80.27 0.85 7.94
CA ASN A 276 79.89 1.99 8.77
C ASN A 276 78.73 1.70 9.75
N LEU A 277 78.09 0.52 9.67
CA LEU A 277 77.05 0.11 10.64
C LEU A 277 77.59 -0.07 12.07
N ARG A 278 78.91 -0.17 12.26
CA ARG A 278 79.53 -0.13 13.60
C ARG A 278 79.67 1.28 14.18
N ASN A 279 79.51 2.33 13.35
CA ASN A 279 79.77 3.73 13.66
C ASN A 279 78.45 4.54 13.72
N GLY A 280 77.42 4.03 14.41
CA GLY A 280 76.17 4.76 14.60
C GLY A 280 76.28 5.84 15.68
N LYS A 281 75.46 6.89 15.57
CA LYS A 281 75.40 8.03 16.50
C LYS A 281 75.26 7.61 17.97
N TRP A 282 74.56 6.49 18.21
CA TRP A 282 74.32 5.95 19.55
C TRP A 282 74.95 4.55 19.79
N GLY A 283 75.89 4.12 18.95
CA GLY A 283 76.56 2.81 19.04
C GLY A 283 76.51 2.00 17.75
N SER A 284 77.01 0.76 17.79
CA SER A 284 76.96 -0.15 16.64
C SER A 284 75.57 -0.77 16.44
N TYR A 285 75.23 -1.12 15.19
CA TYR A 285 74.04 -1.91 14.84
C TYR A 285 74.12 -3.33 15.43
N ALA A 286 75.34 -3.80 15.68
CA ALA A 286 75.71 -5.18 15.93
C ALA A 286 76.96 -5.22 16.81
N THR A 287 77.03 -6.09 17.82
CA THR A 287 78.28 -6.34 18.58
C THR A 287 79.19 -7.39 17.96
N ASP A 288 78.77 -8.08 16.89
CA ASP A 288 79.61 -9.05 16.18
C ASP A 288 80.63 -8.30 15.30
N PRO A 289 81.95 -8.43 15.54
CA PRO A 289 82.97 -7.79 14.71
C PRO A 289 82.96 -8.31 13.26
N GLY A 290 82.35 -9.48 13.00
CA GLY A 290 82.15 -10.03 11.66
C GLY A 290 80.87 -9.57 10.93
N TYR A 291 79.98 -8.78 11.55
CA TYR A 291 78.66 -8.47 10.98
C TYR A 291 78.71 -7.83 9.59
N ALA A 292 79.58 -6.83 9.40
CA ALA A 292 79.76 -6.18 8.09
C ALA A 292 80.22 -7.16 7.00
N ASN A 293 81.09 -8.13 7.35
CA ASN A 293 81.57 -9.15 6.43
C ASN A 293 80.45 -10.17 6.08
N LYS A 294 79.58 -10.52 7.05
CA LYS A 294 78.38 -11.34 6.78
C LYS A 294 77.50 -10.67 5.73
N LEU A 295 77.20 -9.37 5.89
CA LEU A 295 76.38 -8.62 4.93
C LEU A 295 77.05 -8.50 3.55
N ILE A 296 78.34 -8.17 3.49
CA ILE A 296 79.07 -8.06 2.22
C ILE A 296 79.11 -9.41 1.49
N ASN A 297 79.32 -10.51 2.21
CA ASN A 297 79.28 -11.85 1.63
C ASN A 297 77.89 -12.21 1.09
N LEU A 298 76.81 -11.85 1.78
CA LEU A 298 75.44 -12.04 1.26
C LEU A 298 75.18 -11.20 0.00
N ILE A 299 75.62 -9.94 -0.03
CA ILE A 299 75.47 -9.05 -1.19
C ILE A 299 76.25 -9.60 -2.40
N ASN A 300 77.44 -10.15 -2.17
CA ASN A 300 78.27 -10.73 -3.22
C ASN A 300 77.68 -12.04 -3.75
N SER A 301 77.44 -13.02 -2.87
CA SER A 301 76.97 -14.36 -3.22
C SER A 301 75.60 -14.37 -3.90
N TYR A 302 74.73 -13.42 -3.57
CA TYR A 302 73.39 -13.29 -4.16
C TYR A 302 73.27 -12.08 -5.11
N GLY A 303 74.37 -11.41 -5.44
CA GLY A 303 74.42 -10.36 -6.46
C GLY A 303 73.58 -9.10 -6.16
N PHE A 304 73.26 -8.83 -4.89
CA PHE A 304 72.32 -7.77 -4.51
C PHE A 304 72.81 -6.36 -4.89
N TYR A 305 74.11 -6.16 -5.12
CA TYR A 305 74.67 -4.90 -5.63
C TYR A 305 74.01 -4.43 -6.94
N LYS A 306 73.37 -5.33 -7.71
CA LYS A 306 72.61 -5.00 -8.92
C LYS A 306 71.41 -4.11 -8.65
N PHE A 307 70.83 -4.15 -7.45
CA PHE A 307 69.68 -3.32 -7.05
C PHE A 307 70.07 -1.86 -6.70
N ASP A 308 71.36 -1.53 -6.60
CA ASP A 308 71.79 -0.17 -6.27
C ASP A 308 71.86 0.79 -7.46
N TYR A 309 71.81 0.26 -8.68
CA TYR A 309 71.89 1.01 -9.94
C TYR A 309 70.49 1.32 -10.48
N ASN A 310 70.22 2.61 -10.68
CA ASN A 310 68.90 3.09 -11.08
C ASN A 310 68.66 2.88 -12.59
N GLN A 311 67.56 2.24 -12.98
CA GLN A 311 67.25 1.88 -14.37
C GLN A 311 65.75 2.06 -14.68
N ASN A 312 65.47 2.55 -15.89
CA ASN A 312 64.15 2.61 -16.55
C ASN A 312 63.06 3.52 -15.93
N ALA A 313 62.94 4.74 -16.45
CA ALA A 313 61.71 5.53 -16.40
C ALA A 313 61.14 5.71 -17.83
N ALA A 314 59.82 5.74 -17.97
CA ALA A 314 59.14 5.97 -19.24
C ALA A 314 59.02 7.48 -19.54
N GLN A 315 59.09 7.88 -20.81
CA GLN A 315 59.05 9.30 -21.19
C GLN A 315 58.06 9.58 -22.33
N GLU A 316 57.11 10.50 -22.11
CA GLU A 316 56.27 11.10 -23.16
C GLU A 316 57.10 12.10 -24.00
N LYS A 317 56.94 12.09 -25.33
CA LYS A 317 57.57 13.05 -26.27
C LYS A 317 56.55 13.53 -27.29
N TYR A 318 56.48 14.84 -27.53
CA TYR A 318 55.65 15.43 -28.59
C TYR A 318 56.48 15.63 -29.86
N ILE A 319 56.06 15.03 -30.97
CA ILE A 319 56.77 15.03 -32.26
C ILE A 319 55.74 15.16 -33.38
N ASN A 320 55.94 16.08 -34.33
CA ASN A 320 55.13 16.24 -35.55
C ASN A 320 53.61 16.25 -35.31
N GLY A 321 53.13 16.93 -34.26
CA GLY A 321 51.71 17.04 -33.92
C GLY A 321 51.16 15.95 -32.97
N HIS A 322 51.94 14.90 -32.67
CA HIS A 322 51.49 13.75 -31.88
C HIS A 322 52.35 13.50 -30.64
N TRP A 323 51.71 13.03 -29.57
CA TRP A 323 52.43 12.46 -28.42
C TRP A 323 52.80 10.99 -28.68
N TYR A 324 53.98 10.60 -28.20
CA TYR A 324 54.53 9.25 -28.24
C TYR A 324 55.08 8.89 -26.85
N LEU A 325 54.80 7.68 -26.34
CA LEU A 325 55.47 7.16 -25.15
C LEU A 325 56.70 6.33 -25.56
N TYR A 326 57.84 6.60 -24.93
CA TYR A 326 59.07 5.84 -25.11
C TYR A 326 59.43 5.08 -23.82
N LYS A 327 59.78 3.80 -23.97
CA LYS A 327 60.44 2.97 -22.95
C LYS A 327 61.64 2.31 -23.63
N ASN A 328 62.84 2.42 -23.06
CA ASN A 328 64.08 1.87 -23.62
C ASN A 328 64.33 2.26 -25.10
N ASN A 329 64.05 3.53 -25.44
CA ASN A 329 64.02 4.09 -26.81
C ASN A 329 63.05 3.42 -27.81
N GLN A 330 62.27 2.41 -27.40
CA GLN A 330 61.19 1.83 -28.19
C GLN A 330 59.88 2.62 -28.00
N LYS A 331 59.21 2.95 -29.11
CA LYS A 331 57.84 3.50 -29.08
C LYS A 331 56.88 2.48 -28.48
N GLN A 332 56.01 2.92 -27.59
CA GLN A 332 54.96 2.10 -27.02
C GLN A 332 53.66 2.23 -27.83
N THR A 333 52.88 1.16 -27.86
CA THR A 333 51.57 1.07 -28.53
C THR A 333 50.53 0.50 -27.55
N GLY A 334 49.26 0.50 -27.94
CA GLY A 334 48.16 -0.01 -27.13
C GLY A 334 47.77 0.90 -25.98
N LEU A 335 46.99 0.36 -25.03
CA LEU A 335 46.67 1.06 -23.77
C LEU A 335 47.94 1.19 -22.92
N GLN A 336 48.22 2.39 -22.42
CA GLN A 336 49.33 2.68 -21.52
C GLN A 336 48.82 3.50 -20.33
N HIS A 337 49.19 3.11 -19.12
CA HIS A 337 49.04 3.95 -17.92
C HIS A 337 50.23 4.90 -17.84
N LEU A 338 49.95 6.17 -17.63
CA LEU A 338 50.93 7.23 -17.41
C LEU A 338 50.81 7.72 -15.97
N SER A 339 51.87 7.58 -15.19
CA SER A 339 51.98 8.15 -13.85
C SER A 339 51.96 9.68 -13.88
N THR A 340 52.43 10.29 -14.98
CA THR A 340 52.23 11.69 -15.35
C THR A 340 50.74 12.01 -15.51
N GLY A 341 50.15 12.56 -14.45
CA GLY A 341 48.71 12.89 -14.39
C GLY A 341 47.78 11.70 -14.11
N ASN A 342 48.33 10.53 -13.76
CA ASN A 342 47.58 9.31 -13.43
C ASN A 342 46.47 8.95 -14.47
N LYS A 343 46.80 9.06 -15.76
CA LYS A 343 45.86 8.85 -16.88
C LYS A 343 46.15 7.53 -17.61
N VAL A 344 45.09 6.89 -18.09
CA VAL A 344 45.20 5.84 -19.11
C VAL A 344 44.99 6.49 -20.48
N VAL A 345 45.88 6.21 -21.43
CA VAL A 345 45.81 6.70 -22.82
C VAL A 345 45.98 5.52 -23.78
N TYR A 346 45.71 5.72 -25.08
CA TYR A 346 45.99 4.74 -26.11
C TYR A 346 46.94 5.30 -27.18
N TYR A 347 47.91 4.49 -27.56
CA TYR A 347 48.83 4.76 -28.66
C TYR A 347 48.54 3.80 -29.83
N ASN A 348 48.36 4.32 -31.04
CA ASN A 348 48.06 3.51 -32.23
C ASN A 348 49.27 2.65 -32.67
N SER A 349 49.14 1.89 -33.76
CA SER A 349 50.23 1.03 -34.27
C SER A 349 51.48 1.80 -34.73
N GLN A 350 51.37 3.10 -35.03
CA GLN A 350 52.47 4.02 -35.32
C GLN A 350 53.09 4.65 -34.04
N GLY A 351 52.51 4.35 -32.87
CA GLY A 351 52.90 4.86 -31.55
C GLY A 351 52.36 6.26 -31.23
N GLN A 352 51.40 6.79 -32.00
CA GLN A 352 50.80 8.12 -31.79
C GLN A 352 49.63 8.04 -30.79
N MET A 353 49.56 8.96 -29.85
CA MET A 353 48.41 9.08 -28.93
C MET A 353 47.14 9.45 -29.70
N VAL A 354 46.03 8.79 -29.39
CA VAL A 354 44.73 9.00 -30.01
C VAL A 354 43.76 9.78 -29.11
N TYR A 355 42.73 10.34 -29.73
CA TYR A 355 41.70 11.20 -29.12
C TYR A 355 40.31 10.81 -29.62
N GLY A 356 39.25 11.27 -28.97
CA GLY A 356 37.86 11.03 -29.38
C GLY A 356 37.41 9.58 -29.25
N GLN A 357 36.33 9.21 -29.96
CA GLN A 357 35.84 7.82 -30.01
C GLN A 357 36.79 6.94 -30.84
N GLN A 358 37.18 5.78 -30.31
CA GLN A 358 38.09 4.84 -30.96
C GLN A 358 37.58 3.40 -30.79
N ASN A 359 37.52 2.62 -31.87
CA ASN A 359 37.15 1.21 -31.82
C ASN A 359 38.43 0.35 -31.74
N ILE A 360 38.62 -0.32 -30.61
CA ILE A 360 39.81 -1.12 -30.30
C ILE A 360 39.32 -2.51 -29.91
N ASN A 361 39.76 -3.53 -30.66
CA ASN A 361 39.39 -4.93 -30.45
C ASN A 361 37.87 -5.19 -30.36
N GLY A 362 37.06 -4.46 -31.14
CA GLY A 362 35.59 -4.57 -31.15
C GLY A 362 34.88 -3.79 -30.05
N HIS A 363 35.61 -3.08 -29.19
CA HIS A 363 35.05 -2.21 -28.15
C HIS A 363 35.31 -0.74 -28.50
N TRP A 364 34.27 0.09 -28.42
CA TRP A 364 34.42 1.54 -28.48
C TRP A 364 34.90 2.09 -27.15
N TYR A 365 35.95 2.90 -27.19
CA TYR A 365 36.46 3.72 -26.10
C TYR A 365 36.24 5.19 -26.44
N TYR A 366 36.43 6.10 -25.47
CA TYR A 366 36.61 7.53 -25.77
C TYR A 366 37.78 8.07 -24.94
N PHE A 367 38.70 8.72 -25.63
CA PHE A 367 39.86 9.41 -25.05
C PHE A 367 39.59 10.91 -25.12
N ASP A 368 39.81 11.62 -24.02
CA ASP A 368 39.54 13.06 -23.93
C ASP A 368 40.25 13.85 -25.04
N ASP A 369 39.50 14.73 -25.70
CA ASP A 369 39.90 15.38 -26.97
C ASP A 369 41.10 16.33 -26.84
N VAL A 370 41.55 16.65 -25.62
CA VAL A 370 42.73 17.48 -25.34
C VAL A 370 43.86 16.69 -24.68
N THR A 371 43.55 15.89 -23.66
CA THR A 371 44.56 15.23 -22.81
C THR A 371 44.90 13.79 -23.21
N GLY A 372 44.09 13.19 -24.09
CA GLY A 372 44.14 11.76 -24.44
C GLY A 372 43.66 10.83 -23.32
N ALA A 373 43.16 11.35 -22.19
CA ALA A 373 42.78 10.54 -21.04
C ALA A 373 41.48 9.76 -21.27
N MET A 374 41.55 8.43 -21.14
CA MET A 374 40.42 7.51 -21.33
C MET A 374 39.29 7.81 -20.33
N GLN A 375 38.12 8.16 -20.86
CA GLN A 375 36.95 8.50 -20.06
C GLN A 375 36.18 7.24 -19.62
N LYS A 376 35.44 7.37 -18.52
CA LYS A 376 34.59 6.34 -17.92
C LYS A 376 33.30 6.99 -17.43
N GLY A 377 32.24 6.20 -17.25
CA GLY A 377 30.92 6.70 -16.83
C GLY A 377 30.13 7.34 -17.97
N MET A 378 29.16 8.18 -17.63
CA MET A 378 28.32 8.90 -18.59
C MET A 378 29.13 9.99 -19.32
N LYS A 379 29.11 10.01 -20.65
CA LYS A 379 29.77 11.04 -21.48
C LYS A 379 28.78 11.57 -22.53
N HIS A 380 28.66 12.90 -22.60
CA HIS A 380 28.07 13.57 -23.74
C HIS A 380 29.10 13.70 -24.88
N ILE A 381 28.70 13.31 -26.09
CA ILE A 381 29.54 13.34 -27.30
C ILE A 381 28.93 14.38 -28.25
N ALA A 382 29.41 15.62 -28.12
CA ALA A 382 28.75 16.81 -28.67
C ALA A 382 28.62 16.81 -30.20
N ASN A 383 29.66 16.37 -30.92
CA ASN A 383 29.64 16.28 -32.40
C ASN A 383 28.63 15.24 -32.92
N GLN A 384 28.26 14.25 -32.12
CA GLN A 384 27.24 13.24 -32.43
C GLN A 384 25.91 13.48 -31.68
N LYS A 385 25.83 14.55 -30.86
CA LYS A 385 24.67 14.95 -30.04
C LYS A 385 24.08 13.82 -29.17
N LYS A 386 24.90 12.84 -28.77
CA LYS A 386 24.47 11.64 -28.02
C LYS A 386 25.08 11.59 -26.62
N ASN A 387 24.32 11.05 -25.67
CA ASN A 387 24.85 10.57 -24.39
C ASN A 387 25.17 9.08 -24.53
N VAL A 388 26.31 8.65 -23.99
CA VAL A 388 26.71 7.22 -23.92
C VAL A 388 27.27 6.91 -22.54
N TYR A 389 27.40 5.62 -22.20
CA TYR A 389 28.04 5.17 -20.97
C TYR A 389 29.26 4.27 -21.27
N TYR A 390 30.36 4.53 -20.57
CA TYR A 390 31.60 3.75 -20.59
C TYR A 390 31.79 3.03 -19.25
N ASP A 391 32.12 1.74 -19.28
CA ASP A 391 32.30 0.94 -18.06
C ASP A 391 33.59 1.29 -17.28
N SER A 392 33.83 0.59 -16.17
CA SER A 392 35.04 0.74 -15.35
C SER A 392 36.35 0.41 -16.09
N GLN A 393 36.27 -0.26 -17.24
CA GLN A 393 37.37 -0.62 -18.13
C GLN A 393 37.48 0.35 -19.33
N GLY A 394 36.57 1.32 -19.46
CA GLY A 394 36.54 2.32 -20.53
C GLY A 394 35.76 1.91 -21.79
N ARG A 395 35.00 0.81 -21.77
CA ARG A 395 34.27 0.27 -22.94
C ARG A 395 32.84 0.79 -22.99
N MET A 396 32.39 1.24 -24.15
CA MET A 396 31.02 1.72 -24.38
C MET A 396 30.01 0.58 -24.17
N GLN A 397 28.93 0.85 -23.46
CA GLN A 397 27.88 -0.11 -23.15
C GLN A 397 26.65 0.07 -24.05
N TYR A 398 25.84 -0.99 -24.11
CA TYR A 398 24.68 -1.15 -25.00
C TYR A 398 23.52 -1.81 -24.24
N GLY A 399 22.30 -1.67 -24.74
CA GLY A 399 21.12 -2.30 -24.16
C GLY A 399 20.72 -1.73 -22.80
N GLU A 400 20.02 -2.54 -22.01
CA GLU A 400 19.62 -2.20 -20.64
C GLU A 400 20.84 -2.28 -19.70
N GLN A 401 21.12 -1.18 -18.99
CA GLN A 401 22.26 -1.06 -18.07
C GLN A 401 21.81 -0.53 -16.72
N ASN A 402 22.13 -1.22 -15.63
CA ASN A 402 21.91 -0.74 -14.27
C ASN A 402 23.16 -0.01 -13.77
N ILE A 403 23.04 1.30 -13.58
CA ILE A 403 24.14 2.19 -13.21
C ILE A 403 23.73 2.89 -11.92
N ASN A 404 24.43 2.58 -10.83
CA ASN A 404 24.17 3.10 -9.48
C ASN A 404 22.70 2.90 -9.01
N GLY A 405 22.11 1.75 -9.32
CA GLY A 405 20.73 1.40 -8.95
C GLY A 405 19.66 1.96 -9.89
N GLN A 406 20.04 2.64 -10.97
CA GLN A 406 19.12 3.22 -11.95
C GLN A 406 19.31 2.56 -13.31
N TRP A 407 18.21 2.13 -13.93
CA TRP A 407 18.23 1.51 -15.26
C TRP A 407 18.23 2.57 -16.36
N TYR A 408 19.11 2.39 -17.34
CA TYR A 408 19.21 3.19 -18.56
C TYR A 408 19.16 2.26 -19.78
N LEU A 409 18.73 2.77 -20.94
CA LEU A 409 18.78 2.04 -22.21
C LEU A 409 19.71 2.74 -23.19
N PHE A 410 20.67 2.00 -23.73
CA PHE A 410 21.57 2.46 -24.78
C PHE A 410 21.29 1.73 -26.10
N ASP A 411 21.30 2.46 -27.20
CA ASP A 411 21.10 1.92 -28.54
C ASP A 411 22.13 0.85 -28.90
N ASN A 412 21.67 -0.33 -29.32
CA ASN A 412 22.51 -1.52 -29.53
C ASN A 412 23.55 -1.40 -30.67
N VAL A 413 23.53 -0.33 -31.46
CA VAL A 413 24.48 -0.10 -32.56
C VAL A 413 25.36 1.13 -32.28
N THR A 414 24.74 2.23 -31.85
CA THR A 414 25.39 3.54 -31.72
C THR A 414 25.85 3.89 -30.30
N GLY A 415 25.42 3.13 -29.31
CA GLY A 415 25.61 3.40 -27.87
C GLY A 415 24.81 4.60 -27.34
N ALA A 416 23.95 5.22 -28.18
CA ALA A 416 23.22 6.43 -27.80
C ALA A 416 22.08 6.13 -26.80
N MET A 417 22.05 6.86 -25.69
CA MET A 417 21.01 6.74 -24.67
C MET A 417 19.61 7.03 -25.24
N LYS A 418 18.65 6.17 -24.92
CA LYS A 418 17.24 6.28 -25.30
C LYS A 418 16.44 7.01 -24.22
N TYR A 419 15.31 7.59 -24.63
CA TYR A 419 14.40 8.34 -23.77
C TYR A 419 12.95 7.99 -24.15
N GLY A 420 12.00 8.33 -23.29
CA GLY A 420 10.57 8.16 -23.52
C GLY A 420 10.13 6.70 -23.62
N TRP A 421 9.04 6.46 -24.36
CA TRP A 421 8.46 5.13 -24.59
C TRP A 421 9.41 4.23 -25.37
N GLN A 422 9.69 3.04 -24.84
CA GLN A 422 10.53 2.03 -25.48
C GLN A 422 9.84 0.66 -25.37
N LYS A 423 9.82 -0.11 -26.46
CA LYS A 423 9.32 -1.49 -26.46
C LYS A 423 10.49 -2.45 -26.51
N LEU A 424 10.75 -3.14 -25.41
CA LEU A 424 11.85 -4.07 -25.24
C LEU A 424 11.44 -5.46 -25.71
N ALA A 425 12.20 -6.05 -26.64
CA ALA A 425 11.96 -7.41 -27.11
C ALA A 425 12.09 -8.44 -25.97
N LYS A 426 13.01 -8.22 -25.02
CA LYS A 426 13.21 -9.05 -23.83
C LYS A 426 12.00 -8.91 -22.88
N GLY A 427 11.15 -9.93 -22.89
CA GLY A 427 9.89 -9.98 -22.13
C GLY A 427 8.72 -9.25 -22.78
N ASN A 428 8.84 -8.75 -24.03
CA ASN A 428 7.82 -7.95 -24.71
C ASN A 428 7.35 -6.71 -23.91
N ARG A 429 8.23 -6.17 -23.04
CA ARG A 429 7.90 -5.09 -22.09
C ARG A 429 7.87 -3.75 -22.80
N THR A 430 6.74 -3.05 -22.75
CA THR A 430 6.72 -1.59 -22.92
C THR A 430 7.19 -0.96 -21.61
N VAL A 431 8.14 -0.03 -21.69
CA VAL A 431 8.69 0.73 -20.54
C VAL A 431 8.80 2.22 -20.92
N PHE A 432 9.10 3.08 -19.95
CA PHE A 432 9.35 4.51 -20.19
C PHE A 432 10.65 4.97 -19.50
N TYR A 433 11.49 5.70 -20.23
CA TYR A 433 12.68 6.37 -19.70
C TYR A 433 12.40 7.87 -19.59
N ASP A 434 12.75 8.49 -18.46
CA ASP A 434 12.53 9.91 -18.22
C ASP A 434 13.45 10.82 -19.08
N ASN A 435 13.33 12.14 -18.92
CA ASN A 435 14.16 13.11 -19.65
C ASN A 435 15.66 13.02 -19.28
N ASN A 436 16.02 12.31 -18.22
CA ASN A 436 17.40 12.03 -17.81
C ASN A 436 17.90 10.65 -18.31
N GLY A 437 17.05 9.90 -19.04
CA GLY A 437 17.34 8.55 -19.55
C GLY A 437 17.09 7.42 -18.54
N LYS A 438 16.43 7.69 -17.41
CA LYS A 438 16.22 6.75 -16.30
C LYS A 438 14.89 6.01 -16.43
N MET A 439 14.89 4.70 -16.26
CA MET A 439 13.66 3.90 -16.33
C MET A 439 12.72 4.25 -15.18
N VAL A 440 11.48 4.56 -15.52
CA VAL A 440 10.42 4.91 -14.58
C VAL A 440 9.82 3.64 -13.98
N HIS A 441 9.52 3.71 -12.68
CA HIS A 441 8.87 2.68 -11.87
C HIS A 441 7.74 3.35 -11.07
N GLY A 442 6.69 2.61 -10.70
CA GLY A 442 5.55 3.13 -9.95
C GLY A 442 4.64 4.04 -10.78
N GLN A 443 3.95 4.97 -10.11
CA GLN A 443 3.07 5.95 -10.77
C GLN A 443 3.83 7.12 -11.38
N TYR A 444 3.55 7.45 -12.64
CA TYR A 444 4.18 8.57 -13.33
C TYR A 444 3.19 9.28 -14.28
N ASN A 445 3.28 10.60 -14.40
CA ASN A 445 2.43 11.39 -15.30
C ASN A 445 3.17 11.71 -16.60
N ILE A 446 2.56 11.36 -17.74
CA ILE A 446 3.10 11.61 -19.08
C ILE A 446 2.05 12.42 -19.84
N LYS A 447 2.33 13.69 -20.08
CA LYS A 447 1.47 14.64 -20.81
C LYS A 447 0.02 14.67 -20.27
N GLY A 448 -0.13 14.75 -18.94
CA GLY A 448 -1.42 14.81 -18.25
C GLY A 448 -2.03 13.45 -17.91
N SER A 449 -1.71 12.39 -18.66
CA SER A 449 -2.17 11.03 -18.36
C SER A 449 -1.30 10.37 -17.29
N TRP A 450 -1.90 9.75 -16.28
CA TRP A 450 -1.18 8.92 -15.30
C TRP A 450 -1.04 7.48 -15.78
N TYR A 451 0.14 6.92 -15.58
CA TYR A 451 0.53 5.55 -15.92
C TYR A 451 1.02 4.82 -14.66
N TYR A 452 1.14 3.49 -14.74
CA TYR A 452 1.92 2.69 -13.79
C TYR A 452 2.96 1.89 -14.56
N PHE A 453 4.17 1.80 -14.00
CA PHE A 453 5.25 0.95 -14.46
C PHE A 453 5.63 0.03 -13.30
N ASP A 454 5.88 -1.26 -13.57
CA ASP A 454 6.13 -2.24 -12.52
C ASP A 454 7.28 -1.82 -11.60
N ASP A 455 7.13 -2.15 -10.32
CA ASP A 455 8.00 -1.70 -9.24
C ASP A 455 9.38 -2.39 -9.26
N VAL A 456 9.53 -3.48 -10.03
CA VAL A 456 10.78 -4.28 -10.18
C VAL A 456 11.39 -4.12 -11.57
N ASP A 457 10.60 -4.22 -12.65
CA ASP A 457 11.12 -4.31 -14.02
C ASP A 457 10.70 -3.17 -14.97
N GLY A 458 9.95 -2.18 -14.46
CA GLY A 458 9.51 -1.01 -15.21
C GLY A 458 8.46 -1.28 -16.29
N HIS A 459 7.86 -2.47 -16.36
CA HIS A 459 6.86 -2.79 -17.37
C HIS A 459 5.56 -2.00 -17.18
N GLN A 460 5.11 -1.31 -18.22
CA GLN A 460 3.84 -0.58 -18.27
C GLN A 460 2.64 -1.49 -17.94
N LEU A 461 1.86 -1.09 -16.95
CA LEU A 461 0.65 -1.77 -16.52
C LEU A 461 -0.54 -1.41 -17.44
N VAL A 462 -1.23 -2.42 -17.99
CA VAL A 462 -2.36 -2.24 -18.94
C VAL A 462 -3.56 -3.14 -18.62
N SER A 463 -4.77 -2.67 -18.94
CA SER A 463 -6.06 -3.37 -18.81
C SER A 463 -6.37 -3.99 -17.43
N GLN A 464 -5.87 -3.40 -16.33
CA GLN A 464 -5.93 -4.02 -15.00
C GLN A 464 -6.04 -3.04 -13.83
N PHE A 465 -6.52 -3.56 -12.69
CA PHE A 465 -6.61 -2.85 -11.42
C PHE A 465 -5.26 -2.87 -10.68
N LYS A 466 -4.88 -1.76 -10.04
CA LYS A 466 -3.72 -1.68 -9.13
C LYS A 466 -4.16 -1.06 -7.81
N TRP A 467 -3.77 -1.70 -6.71
CA TRP A 467 -3.80 -1.09 -5.38
C TRP A 467 -2.56 -0.20 -5.20
N ILE A 468 -2.75 1.02 -4.71
CA ILE A 468 -1.72 2.04 -4.52
C ILE A 468 -1.58 2.28 -3.00
N PRO A 469 -0.68 1.56 -2.28
CA PRO A 469 -0.71 1.50 -0.82
C PRO A 469 -0.50 2.86 -0.16
N ASN A 470 0.44 3.66 -0.65
CA ASN A 470 0.76 4.99 -0.11
C ASN A 470 -0.32 6.06 -0.36
N GLN A 471 -1.37 5.73 -1.13
CA GLN A 471 -2.52 6.59 -1.38
C GLN A 471 -3.85 5.92 -0.99
N ASN A 472 -3.80 4.74 -0.36
CA ASN A 472 -4.94 3.96 0.13
C ASN A 472 -6.10 3.82 -0.89
N LYS A 473 -5.79 3.61 -2.18
CA LYS A 473 -6.76 3.58 -3.27
C LYS A 473 -6.51 2.45 -4.28
N THR A 474 -7.58 1.89 -4.81
CA THR A 474 -7.55 1.10 -6.04
C THR A 474 -7.78 2.01 -7.23
N VAL A 475 -7.02 1.82 -8.30
CA VAL A 475 -7.19 2.49 -9.60
C VAL A 475 -7.27 1.44 -10.71
N TYR A 476 -7.67 1.82 -11.92
CA TYR A 476 -7.62 0.96 -13.11
C TYR A 476 -6.88 1.66 -14.25
N TYR A 477 -6.05 0.91 -14.97
CA TYR A 477 -5.34 1.36 -16.15
C TYR A 477 -5.91 0.67 -17.39
N ASN A 478 -6.21 1.42 -18.45
CA ASN A 478 -6.82 0.89 -19.67
C ASN A 478 -5.81 0.12 -20.56
N ASP A 479 -6.28 -0.31 -21.73
CA ASP A 479 -5.49 -0.93 -22.80
C ASP A 479 -4.25 -0.09 -23.22
N GLN A 480 -4.39 1.24 -23.24
CA GLN A 480 -3.29 2.18 -23.47
C GLN A 480 -2.45 2.46 -22.20
N GLY A 481 -2.73 1.79 -21.09
CA GLY A 481 -2.08 1.95 -19.78
C GLY A 481 -2.33 3.29 -19.07
N LYS A 482 -3.35 4.05 -19.48
CA LYS A 482 -3.76 5.31 -18.85
C LYS A 482 -4.74 5.03 -17.70
N MET A 483 -4.57 5.74 -16.58
CA MET A 483 -5.48 5.68 -15.44
C MET A 483 -6.87 6.21 -15.82
N LEU A 484 -7.94 5.51 -15.41
CA LEU A 484 -9.33 5.88 -15.69
C LEU A 484 -9.96 6.79 -14.62
N TYR A 485 -10.99 7.54 -15.04
CA TYR A 485 -11.69 8.56 -14.26
C TYR A 485 -13.18 8.61 -14.67
N GLY A 486 -14.09 8.74 -13.71
CA GLY A 486 -15.54 8.72 -13.96
C GLY A 486 -16.11 7.31 -14.13
N THR A 487 -17.29 7.24 -14.77
CA THR A 487 -18.05 6.00 -14.98
C THR A 487 -17.47 5.18 -16.14
N HIS A 488 -17.11 3.91 -15.91
CA HIS A 488 -16.58 3.01 -16.95
C HIS A 488 -17.15 1.59 -16.88
N LEU A 489 -17.34 0.97 -18.05
CA LEU A 489 -17.68 -0.45 -18.18
C LEU A 489 -16.39 -1.27 -18.38
N ILE A 490 -16.09 -2.18 -17.45
CA ILE A 490 -14.92 -3.07 -17.47
C ILE A 490 -15.42 -4.50 -17.32
N ASN A 491 -15.11 -5.38 -18.28
CA ASN A 491 -15.49 -6.80 -18.28
C ASN A 491 -16.98 -7.04 -17.97
N GLY A 492 -17.87 -6.23 -18.55
CA GLY A 492 -19.32 -6.33 -18.35
C GLY A 492 -19.83 -5.86 -16.98
N LYS A 493 -19.01 -5.15 -16.19
CA LYS A 493 -19.39 -4.54 -14.91
C LYS A 493 -19.09 -3.04 -14.92
N VAL A 494 -19.99 -2.24 -14.36
CA VAL A 494 -19.81 -0.77 -14.28
C VAL A 494 -19.07 -0.42 -13.00
N TYR A 495 -18.07 0.43 -13.12
CA TYR A 495 -17.23 0.96 -12.06
C TYR A 495 -17.28 2.50 -12.09
N TYR A 496 -16.93 3.14 -10.98
CA TYR A 496 -16.68 4.58 -10.96
C TYR A 496 -15.36 4.89 -10.27
N PHE A 497 -14.53 5.66 -10.96
CA PHE A 497 -13.25 6.17 -10.46
C PHE A 497 -13.40 7.66 -10.19
N ASP A 498 -12.91 8.11 -9.04
CA ASP A 498 -12.99 9.51 -8.63
C ASP A 498 -12.34 10.44 -9.67
N LYS A 499 -13.05 11.48 -10.10
CA LYS A 499 -12.66 12.32 -11.25
C LYS A 499 -11.39 13.15 -11.05
N VAL A 500 -10.90 13.29 -9.81
CA VAL A 500 -9.64 13.99 -9.50
C VAL A 500 -8.54 12.99 -9.18
N THR A 501 -8.83 11.97 -8.37
CA THR A 501 -7.81 11.08 -7.79
C THR A 501 -7.67 9.72 -8.49
N GLY A 502 -8.60 9.36 -9.37
CA GLY A 502 -8.69 8.02 -9.98
C GLY A 502 -9.12 6.91 -9.01
N ALA A 503 -9.48 7.24 -7.76
CA ALA A 503 -9.81 6.26 -6.73
C ALA A 503 -11.16 5.58 -7.00
N MET A 504 -11.15 4.25 -7.14
CA MET A 504 -12.35 3.43 -7.34
C MET A 504 -13.29 3.52 -6.13
N ARG A 505 -14.57 3.84 -6.37
CA ARG A 505 -15.61 3.77 -5.33
C ARG A 505 -15.98 2.31 -5.07
N ALA A 506 -15.92 1.88 -3.83
CA ALA A 506 -16.26 0.52 -3.40
C ALA A 506 -16.84 0.52 -1.98
N ASN A 507 -17.70 -0.47 -1.68
CA ASN A 507 -18.43 -0.64 -0.43
C ASN A 507 -19.11 0.65 0.08
N THR A 508 -19.71 1.42 -0.83
CA THR A 508 -20.11 2.81 -0.55
C THR A 508 -21.30 3.29 -1.37
N PHE A 509 -22.12 4.13 -0.75
CA PHE A 509 -23.15 4.94 -1.43
C PHE A 509 -22.50 6.23 -1.94
N TYR A 510 -22.74 6.57 -3.19
CA TYR A 510 -22.14 7.74 -3.85
C TYR A 510 -23.19 8.49 -4.67
N TYR A 511 -23.25 9.82 -4.55
CA TYR A 511 -24.07 10.64 -5.45
C TYR A 511 -23.30 10.86 -6.75
N ASN A 512 -23.86 10.40 -7.87
CA ASN A 512 -23.28 10.56 -9.19
C ASN A 512 -23.96 11.71 -9.93
N ASP A 513 -23.20 12.76 -10.26
CA ASP A 513 -23.69 13.97 -10.92
C ASP A 513 -24.19 13.71 -12.36
N GLU A 514 -23.68 12.66 -13.02
CA GLU A 514 -24.05 12.27 -14.39
C GLU A 514 -25.46 11.71 -14.44
N THR A 515 -25.82 10.87 -13.46
CA THR A 515 -27.15 10.26 -13.33
C THR A 515 -28.07 11.03 -12.36
N LYS A 516 -27.54 12.06 -11.69
CA LYS A 516 -28.20 12.89 -10.67
C LYS A 516 -28.85 12.10 -9.53
N GLY A 517 -28.22 11.01 -9.11
CA GLY A 517 -28.77 10.11 -8.09
C GLY A 517 -27.73 9.40 -7.25
N ILE A 518 -28.18 8.89 -6.10
CA ILE A 518 -27.36 8.04 -5.23
C ILE A 518 -27.27 6.64 -5.86
N GLN A 519 -26.05 6.14 -6.04
CA GLN A 519 -25.71 4.81 -6.51
C GLN A 519 -25.00 4.03 -5.39
N TYR A 520 -24.95 2.70 -5.47
CA TYR A 520 -24.17 1.87 -4.54
C TYR A 520 -23.16 1.00 -5.27
N TYR A 521 -21.90 1.10 -4.85
CA TYR A 521 -20.79 0.28 -5.35
C TYR A 521 -20.46 -0.78 -4.30
N ASN A 522 -20.48 -2.06 -4.71
CA ASN A 522 -20.24 -3.19 -3.81
C ASN A 522 -18.76 -3.27 -3.36
N SER A 523 -18.43 -4.25 -2.52
CA SER A 523 -17.06 -4.45 -2.01
C SER A 523 -16.00 -4.75 -3.09
N LYS A 524 -16.41 -5.08 -4.32
CA LYS A 524 -15.54 -5.24 -5.50
C LYS A 524 -15.52 -4.01 -6.41
N GLY A 525 -16.10 -2.88 -5.99
CA GLY A 525 -16.18 -1.63 -6.74
C GLY A 525 -17.24 -1.60 -7.85
N GLN A 526 -18.12 -2.60 -7.91
CA GLN A 526 -19.09 -2.77 -8.99
C GLN A 526 -20.43 -2.09 -8.64
N LEU A 527 -20.98 -1.32 -9.58
CA LEU A 527 -22.30 -0.70 -9.46
C LEU A 527 -23.39 -1.76 -9.27
N THR A 528 -24.30 -1.51 -8.34
CA THR A 528 -25.39 -2.41 -7.95
C THR A 528 -26.69 -2.04 -8.66
N PHE A 529 -27.45 -3.06 -9.07
CA PHE A 529 -28.71 -2.92 -9.83
C PHE A 529 -29.77 -3.83 -9.21
N GLY A 530 -31.05 -3.45 -9.26
CA GLY A 530 -32.14 -4.24 -8.67
C GLY A 530 -32.18 -4.16 -7.14
N GLN A 531 -32.81 -5.15 -6.49
CA GLN A 531 -32.82 -5.22 -5.02
C GLN A 531 -31.49 -5.71 -4.47
N ALA A 532 -31.00 -5.10 -3.39
CA ALA A 532 -29.83 -5.57 -2.65
C ALA A 532 -29.99 -5.37 -1.15
N HIS A 533 -29.42 -6.28 -0.36
CA HIS A 533 -29.33 -6.17 1.10
C HIS A 533 -27.97 -5.59 1.48
N ILE A 534 -27.95 -4.48 2.23
CA ILE A 534 -26.74 -3.71 2.56
C ILE A 534 -26.84 -3.30 4.03
N GLY A 535 -25.97 -3.84 4.88
CA GLY A 535 -26.20 -3.81 6.33
C GLY A 535 -27.52 -4.51 6.68
N ASP A 536 -28.29 -3.92 7.59
CA ASP A 536 -29.58 -4.44 8.08
C ASP A 536 -30.79 -3.93 7.26
N SER A 537 -30.60 -3.66 5.96
CA SER A 537 -31.64 -3.03 5.15
C SER A 537 -31.61 -3.47 3.69
N TRP A 538 -32.80 -3.70 3.13
CA TRP A 538 -33.00 -3.83 1.69
C TRP A 538 -33.11 -2.46 1.03
N TYR A 539 -32.48 -2.32 -0.13
CA TYR A 539 -32.53 -1.18 -1.03
C TYR A 539 -33.02 -1.63 -2.42
N LEU A 540 -33.38 -0.69 -3.29
CA LEU A 540 -33.68 -0.93 -4.71
C LEU A 540 -32.94 0.09 -5.57
N PHE A 541 -32.16 -0.40 -6.52
CA PHE A 541 -31.43 0.39 -7.51
C PHE A 541 -32.06 0.19 -8.90
N ASP A 542 -32.15 1.25 -9.70
CA ASP A 542 -32.68 1.19 -11.05
C ASP A 542 -31.89 0.21 -11.94
N LYS A 543 -32.60 -0.60 -12.73
CA LYS A 543 -31.97 -1.65 -13.55
C LYS A 543 -31.18 -1.11 -14.76
N ASN A 544 -31.29 0.17 -15.10
CA ASN A 544 -30.58 0.80 -16.21
C ASN A 544 -29.41 1.67 -15.74
N ASN A 545 -29.63 2.53 -14.74
CA ASN A 545 -28.63 3.52 -14.30
C ASN A 545 -28.14 3.36 -12.85
N GLY A 546 -28.57 2.31 -12.13
CA GLY A 546 -28.12 2.03 -10.77
C GLY A 546 -28.56 3.03 -9.70
N ASN A 547 -29.40 4.03 -10.03
CA ASN A 547 -29.86 5.01 -9.05
C ASN A 547 -30.82 4.38 -8.04
N MET A 548 -30.58 4.64 -6.76
CA MET A 548 -31.40 4.22 -5.63
C MET A 548 -32.81 4.81 -5.74
N LYS A 549 -33.83 3.97 -5.56
CA LYS A 549 -35.24 4.34 -5.58
C LYS A 549 -35.79 4.50 -4.16
N THR A 550 -36.70 5.44 -4.01
CA THR A 550 -37.44 5.72 -2.77
C THR A 550 -38.95 5.72 -3.04
N GLY A 551 -39.76 5.84 -1.99
CA GLY A 551 -41.22 5.84 -2.09
C GLY A 551 -41.82 4.45 -2.39
N PHE A 552 -43.06 4.42 -2.86
CA PHE A 552 -43.72 3.19 -3.31
C PHE A 552 -43.09 2.67 -4.60
N GLN A 553 -42.74 1.38 -4.62
CA GLN A 553 -42.10 0.72 -5.75
C GLN A 553 -42.79 -0.62 -6.04
N ASN A 554 -43.21 -0.81 -7.29
CA ASN A 554 -43.81 -2.06 -7.76
C ASN A 554 -42.72 -2.96 -8.37
N ILE A 555 -42.49 -4.10 -7.72
CA ILE A 555 -41.46 -5.10 -8.04
C ILE A 555 -42.17 -6.23 -8.79
N LYS A 556 -42.37 -6.01 -10.10
CA LYS A 556 -43.18 -6.85 -10.99
C LYS A 556 -42.73 -8.31 -11.02
N ASP A 557 -41.43 -8.54 -11.00
CA ASP A 557 -40.76 -9.83 -10.97
C ASP A 557 -40.96 -10.60 -9.65
N GLN A 558 -41.53 -9.96 -8.62
CA GLN A 558 -41.96 -10.60 -7.36
C GLN A 558 -43.45 -10.34 -7.06
N ASN A 559 -44.21 -9.83 -8.04
CA ASN A 559 -45.62 -9.43 -7.92
C ASN A 559 -46.00 -8.67 -6.62
N LYS A 560 -45.13 -7.74 -6.17
CA LYS A 560 -45.35 -7.01 -4.91
C LYS A 560 -45.12 -5.50 -5.06
N THR A 561 -45.90 -4.71 -4.32
CA THR A 561 -45.59 -3.31 -4.06
C THR A 561 -44.91 -3.23 -2.69
N VAL A 562 -43.82 -2.48 -2.58
CA VAL A 562 -43.10 -2.20 -1.32
C VAL A 562 -42.95 -0.68 -1.15
N TYR A 563 -42.47 -0.24 0.02
CA TYR A 563 -42.09 1.17 0.23
C TYR A 563 -40.66 1.29 0.72
N TYR A 564 -39.91 2.21 0.11
CA TYR A 564 -38.56 2.59 0.48
C TYR A 564 -38.56 3.98 1.11
N ASN A 565 -37.95 4.15 2.28
CA ASN A 565 -37.90 5.44 2.98
C ASN A 565 -37.00 6.47 2.27
N SER A 566 -36.88 7.68 2.81
CA SER A 566 -36.03 8.75 2.24
C SER A 566 -34.53 8.42 2.21
N ARG A 567 -34.08 7.44 2.99
CA ARG A 567 -32.71 6.89 2.95
C ARG A 567 -32.59 5.68 2.01
N GLY A 568 -33.66 5.29 1.31
CA GLY A 568 -33.70 4.14 0.40
C GLY A 568 -33.89 2.78 1.07
N GLN A 569 -34.21 2.72 2.37
CA GLN A 569 -34.39 1.46 3.12
C GLN A 569 -35.84 0.97 3.02
N MET A 570 -36.05 -0.33 2.77
CA MET A 570 -37.38 -0.93 2.71
C MET A 570 -38.07 -0.92 4.09
N LEU A 571 -39.37 -0.62 4.12
CA LEU A 571 -40.16 -0.61 5.35
C LEU A 571 -41.00 -1.88 5.55
N TYR A 572 -41.32 -2.14 6.82
CA TYR A 572 -41.98 -3.34 7.33
C TYR A 572 -43.01 -2.96 8.40
N GLY A 573 -44.00 -3.82 8.65
CA GLY A 573 -45.01 -3.62 9.71
C GLY A 573 -45.97 -2.46 9.42
N GLN A 574 -46.65 -1.95 10.45
CA GLN A 574 -47.51 -0.77 10.30
C GLN A 574 -46.67 0.51 10.16
N GLN A 575 -47.00 1.33 9.16
CA GLN A 575 -46.29 2.57 8.86
C GLN A 575 -47.26 3.70 8.51
N ARG A 576 -47.00 4.90 9.01
CA ARG A 576 -47.79 6.11 8.74
C ARG A 576 -47.08 6.99 7.72
N ILE A 577 -47.51 6.94 6.46
CA ILE A 577 -46.90 7.61 5.31
C ILE A 577 -47.90 8.63 4.76
N ASN A 578 -47.49 9.89 4.60
CA ASN A 578 -48.34 10.99 4.12
C ASN A 578 -49.71 11.06 4.83
N ASN A 579 -49.66 10.97 6.17
CA ASN A 579 -50.80 10.92 7.09
C ASN A 579 -51.79 9.74 6.90
N LYS A 580 -51.44 8.72 6.11
CA LYS A 580 -52.22 7.48 5.95
C LYS A 580 -51.48 6.29 6.54
N TRP A 581 -52.20 5.35 7.13
CA TRP A 581 -51.63 4.11 7.64
C TRP A 581 -51.62 3.02 6.56
N TYR A 582 -50.50 2.32 6.46
CA TYR A 582 -50.25 1.17 5.60
C TYR A 582 -49.74 0.00 6.46
N LEU A 583 -49.92 -1.23 6.00
CA LEU A 583 -49.28 -2.42 6.56
C LEU A 583 -48.37 -3.05 5.51
N PHE A 584 -47.11 -3.27 5.87
CA PHE A 584 -46.13 -3.99 5.08
C PHE A 584 -45.83 -5.34 5.75
N ASP A 585 -45.73 -6.39 4.94
CA ASP A 585 -45.35 -7.74 5.36
C ASP A 585 -43.99 -7.74 6.07
N SER A 586 -43.91 -8.37 7.24
CA SER A 586 -42.73 -8.31 8.12
C SER A 586 -41.49 -9.04 7.60
N VAL A 587 -41.61 -9.85 6.54
CA VAL A 587 -40.49 -10.59 5.93
C VAL A 587 -40.18 -10.05 4.53
N THR A 588 -41.20 -9.86 3.71
CA THR A 588 -41.05 -9.55 2.27
C THR A 588 -41.14 -8.07 1.93
N GLY A 589 -41.57 -7.22 2.88
CA GLY A 589 -41.84 -5.79 2.67
C GLY A 589 -43.06 -5.47 1.79
N ALA A 590 -43.86 -6.48 1.42
CA ALA A 590 -45.02 -6.32 0.54
C ALA A 590 -46.19 -5.61 1.23
N VAL A 591 -46.81 -4.63 0.58
CA VAL A 591 -48.08 -4.01 1.04
C VAL A 591 -49.14 -5.08 1.25
N LYS A 592 -49.84 -5.03 2.38
CA LYS A 592 -51.04 -5.82 2.67
C LYS A 592 -52.30 -5.05 2.30
N TYR A 593 -53.32 -5.80 1.89
CA TYR A 593 -54.61 -5.32 1.41
C TYR A 593 -55.74 -6.10 2.10
N GLY A 594 -56.97 -5.60 2.03
CA GLY A 594 -58.15 -6.24 2.60
C GLY A 594 -58.16 -6.26 4.13
N PHE A 595 -58.90 -7.20 4.72
CA PHE A 595 -58.95 -7.41 6.17
C PHE A 595 -57.62 -7.94 6.71
N GLN A 596 -57.12 -7.34 7.78
CA GLN A 596 -55.85 -7.71 8.44
C GLN A 596 -56.04 -7.74 9.95
N ASN A 597 -55.63 -8.83 10.60
CA ASN A 597 -55.64 -8.96 12.06
C ASN A 597 -54.28 -8.53 12.63
N ILE A 598 -54.30 -7.48 13.44
CA ILE A 598 -53.15 -6.84 14.08
C ILE A 598 -53.06 -7.38 15.51
N LYS A 599 -52.44 -8.56 15.65
CA LYS A 599 -52.45 -9.36 16.89
C LYS A 599 -51.88 -8.60 18.10
N ASP A 600 -50.82 -7.84 17.88
CA ASP A 600 -50.15 -6.95 18.85
C ASP A 600 -51.06 -5.86 19.42
N GLN A 601 -52.12 -5.49 18.69
CA GLN A 601 -53.10 -4.47 19.08
C GLN A 601 -54.51 -5.05 19.25
N ASN A 602 -54.65 -6.39 19.24
CA ASN A 602 -55.89 -7.15 19.32
C ASN A 602 -57.05 -6.56 18.47
N LYS A 603 -56.76 -6.19 17.21
CA LYS A 603 -57.76 -5.54 16.33
C LYS A 603 -57.73 -6.09 14.90
N THR A 604 -58.92 -6.24 14.32
CA THR A 604 -59.09 -6.38 12.87
C THR A 604 -59.20 -4.99 12.26
N VAL A 605 -58.49 -4.72 11.17
CA VAL A 605 -58.57 -3.48 10.37
C VAL A 605 -58.77 -3.84 8.90
N TYR A 606 -59.06 -2.86 8.04
CA TYR A 606 -59.13 -3.05 6.59
C TYR A 606 -58.25 -2.04 5.85
N TYR A 607 -57.45 -2.52 4.90
CA TYR A 607 -56.64 -1.71 3.97
C TYR A 607 -57.25 -1.77 2.56
N ASN A 608 -57.56 -0.62 1.96
CA ASN A 608 -58.12 -0.55 0.60
C ASN A 608 -57.10 -0.92 -0.49
N ASP A 609 -57.51 -0.94 -1.76
CA ASP A 609 -56.68 -1.32 -2.91
C ASP A 609 -55.45 -0.42 -3.13
N ASN A 610 -55.42 0.76 -2.51
CA ASN A 610 -54.26 1.65 -2.48
C ASN A 610 -53.33 1.37 -1.27
N GLY A 611 -53.58 0.30 -0.51
CA GLY A 611 -52.86 -0.08 0.70
C GLY A 611 -53.21 0.74 1.95
N GLN A 612 -54.28 1.55 1.92
CA GLN A 612 -54.56 2.57 2.95
C GLN A 612 -55.63 2.09 3.94
N MET A 613 -55.36 2.21 5.24
CA MET A 613 -56.30 1.82 6.29
C MET A 613 -57.58 2.66 6.23
N LEU A 614 -58.74 2.01 6.38
CA LEU A 614 -60.05 2.66 6.38
C LEU A 614 -60.58 3.00 7.79
N TYR A 615 -61.53 3.93 7.84
CA TYR A 615 -62.12 4.50 9.05
C TYR A 615 -63.61 4.80 8.83
N GLY A 616 -64.40 4.83 9.90
CA GLY A 616 -65.83 5.12 9.87
C GLY A 616 -66.66 4.02 9.20
N LEU A 617 -67.87 4.37 8.78
CA LEU A 617 -68.78 3.48 8.04
C LEU A 617 -68.28 3.31 6.59
N GLN A 618 -68.08 2.06 6.16
CA GLN A 618 -67.50 1.70 4.86
C GLN A 618 -68.30 0.57 4.22
N LYS A 619 -68.49 0.60 2.90
CA LYS A 619 -69.15 -0.49 2.16
C LYS A 619 -68.11 -1.33 1.41
N ILE A 620 -67.98 -2.60 1.80
CA ILE A 620 -66.97 -3.54 1.30
C ILE A 620 -67.70 -4.81 0.85
N ASN A 621 -67.48 -5.25 -0.39
CA ASN A 621 -68.09 -6.46 -0.98
C ASN A 621 -69.61 -6.55 -0.74
N GLY A 622 -70.32 -5.43 -0.88
CA GLY A 622 -71.78 -5.35 -0.69
C GLY A 622 -72.24 -5.05 0.75
N HIS A 623 -71.45 -5.40 1.76
CA HIS A 623 -71.80 -5.22 3.18
C HIS A 623 -71.27 -3.90 3.75
N ASN A 624 -71.99 -3.33 4.73
CA ASN A 624 -71.50 -2.19 5.49
C ASN A 624 -70.72 -2.67 6.72
N TYR A 625 -69.55 -2.07 6.97
CA TYR A 625 -68.68 -2.29 8.12
C TYR A 625 -68.44 -0.95 8.82
N TYR A 626 -68.11 -0.94 10.11
CA TYR A 626 -67.62 0.27 10.78
C TYR A 626 -66.24 0.04 11.38
N PHE A 627 -65.30 0.94 11.04
CA PHE A 627 -63.95 0.98 11.59
C PHE A 627 -63.82 2.19 12.53
N ASP A 628 -63.27 1.97 13.72
CA ASP A 628 -63.00 2.99 14.71
C ASP A 628 -62.21 4.17 14.10
N THR A 629 -62.73 5.40 14.24
CA THR A 629 -62.19 6.58 13.56
C THR A 629 -60.82 7.04 14.06
N THR A 630 -60.35 6.50 15.19
CA THR A 630 -59.05 6.83 15.79
C THR A 630 -58.04 5.69 15.58
N THR A 631 -58.48 4.43 15.71
CA THR A 631 -57.60 3.25 15.76
C THR A 631 -57.69 2.34 14.53
N GLY A 632 -58.68 2.54 13.66
CA GLY A 632 -58.99 1.67 12.51
C GLY A 632 -59.63 0.32 12.88
N ALA A 633 -59.88 0.06 14.16
CA ALA A 633 -60.41 -1.22 14.65
C ALA A 633 -61.87 -1.44 14.20
N MET A 634 -62.13 -2.55 13.52
CA MET A 634 -63.47 -2.99 13.13
C MET A 634 -64.35 -3.18 14.38
N LYS A 635 -65.55 -2.59 14.38
CA LYS A 635 -66.54 -2.74 15.46
C LYS A 635 -67.47 -3.92 15.19
N THR A 636 -67.95 -4.52 16.27
CA THR A 636 -69.02 -5.52 16.32
C THR A 636 -70.04 -5.10 17.39
N GLY A 637 -71.20 -5.74 17.45
CA GLY A 637 -72.27 -5.41 18.39
C GLY A 637 -73.09 -4.17 17.99
N TRP A 638 -73.81 -3.60 18.97
CA TRP A 638 -74.59 -2.37 18.76
C TRP A 638 -73.69 -1.15 18.67
N LEU A 639 -73.94 -0.29 17.67
CA LEU A 639 -73.17 0.93 17.47
C LEU A 639 -74.03 2.07 16.93
N TYR A 640 -73.91 3.23 17.55
CA TYR A 640 -74.38 4.51 17.00
C TYR A 640 -73.36 5.07 16.00
N VAL A 641 -73.84 5.53 14.85
CA VAL A 641 -73.02 6.21 13.84
C VAL A 641 -73.46 7.69 13.76
N PRO A 642 -72.70 8.64 14.32
CA PRO A 642 -73.08 10.05 14.40
C PRO A 642 -73.46 10.68 13.05
N ASN A 643 -72.70 10.39 12.00
CA ASN A 643 -72.89 10.99 10.68
C ASN A 643 -74.22 10.61 10.00
N THR A 644 -74.82 9.48 10.37
CA THR A 644 -76.16 9.07 9.90
C THR A 644 -77.25 9.26 10.95
N LYS A 645 -76.87 9.56 12.20
CA LYS A 645 -77.71 9.59 13.40
C LYS A 645 -78.51 8.30 13.64
N LYS A 646 -77.97 7.13 13.27
CA LYS A 646 -78.67 5.83 13.42
C LYS A 646 -77.88 4.83 14.25
N LEU A 647 -78.62 3.90 14.85
CA LEU A 647 -78.09 2.65 15.38
C LEU A 647 -77.96 1.61 14.27
N TYR A 648 -76.92 0.81 14.39
CA TYR A 648 -76.62 -0.37 13.59
C TYR A 648 -76.31 -1.53 14.55
N TYR A 649 -76.46 -2.76 14.08
CA TYR A 649 -75.88 -3.93 14.74
C TYR A 649 -74.92 -4.61 13.78
N PHE A 650 -73.65 -4.72 14.19
CA PHE A 650 -72.60 -5.38 13.42
C PHE A 650 -72.41 -6.81 13.96
N ASN A 651 -72.53 -7.81 13.09
CA ASN A 651 -72.39 -9.23 13.48
C ASN A 651 -70.93 -9.56 13.91
N HIS A 652 -70.65 -10.81 14.27
CA HIS A 652 -69.30 -11.24 14.67
C HIS A 652 -68.24 -11.10 13.55
N ASN A 653 -68.65 -10.99 12.28
CA ASN A 653 -67.80 -10.69 11.14
C ASN A 653 -67.64 -9.18 10.88
N GLY A 654 -68.24 -8.31 11.70
CA GLY A 654 -68.22 -6.85 11.55
C GLY A 654 -69.18 -6.30 10.48
N GLN A 655 -70.10 -7.12 9.96
CA GLN A 655 -71.07 -6.72 8.94
C GLN A 655 -72.36 -6.18 9.58
N ALA A 656 -72.85 -5.03 9.14
CA ALA A 656 -74.16 -4.52 9.52
C ALA A 656 -75.25 -5.48 9.04
N VAL A 657 -76.10 -5.94 9.97
CA VAL A 657 -77.21 -6.84 9.65
C VAL A 657 -78.39 -6.07 9.04
N THR A 658 -79.17 -6.74 8.19
CA THR A 658 -80.32 -6.16 7.47
C THR A 658 -81.57 -7.04 7.66
N GLY A 659 -82.76 -6.45 7.51
CA GLY A 659 -84.04 -7.16 7.65
C GLY A 659 -84.38 -7.52 9.09
N THR A 660 -85.16 -8.58 9.27
CA THR A 660 -85.53 -9.12 10.59
C THR A 660 -84.36 -9.88 11.20
N GLN A 661 -83.99 -9.57 12.44
CA GLN A 661 -82.84 -10.19 13.13
C GLN A 661 -83.14 -10.43 14.61
N THR A 662 -82.70 -11.58 15.15
CA THR A 662 -82.83 -11.90 16.58
C THR A 662 -81.49 -11.73 17.28
N ILE A 663 -81.43 -10.81 18.24
CA ILE A 663 -80.22 -10.42 18.97
C ILE A 663 -80.53 -10.50 20.47
N ALA A 664 -79.77 -11.29 21.23
CA ALA A 664 -80.00 -11.53 22.66
C ALA A 664 -81.47 -11.85 22.99
N ASN A 665 -82.04 -12.82 22.26
CA ASN A 665 -83.44 -13.28 22.35
C ASN A 665 -84.52 -12.20 22.11
N LYS A 666 -84.17 -11.06 21.51
CA LYS A 666 -85.10 -10.00 21.10
C LYS A 666 -85.05 -9.80 19.58
N GLN A 667 -86.21 -9.60 18.96
CA GLN A 667 -86.34 -9.37 17.52
C GLN A 667 -86.24 -7.88 17.20
N TYR A 668 -85.42 -7.52 16.23
CA TYR A 668 -85.22 -6.17 15.73
C TYR A 668 -85.40 -6.14 14.20
N GLN A 669 -85.70 -4.95 13.66
CA GLN A 669 -85.84 -4.72 12.23
C GLN A 669 -84.76 -3.74 11.77
N PHE A 670 -84.08 -4.04 10.66
CA PHE A 670 -83.07 -3.20 10.05
C PHE A 670 -83.39 -2.98 8.57
N ASP A 671 -83.11 -1.81 8.04
CA ASP A 671 -83.32 -1.53 6.62
C ASP A 671 -82.20 -2.11 5.73
N ILE A 672 -82.30 -1.90 4.41
CA ILE A 672 -81.30 -2.36 3.42
C ILE A 672 -79.92 -1.70 3.56
N ALA A 673 -79.76 -0.67 4.39
CA ALA A 673 -78.48 -0.06 4.74
C ALA A 673 -77.96 -0.52 6.11
N GLY A 674 -78.71 -1.36 6.84
CA GLY A 674 -78.39 -1.86 8.17
C GLY A 674 -78.77 -0.91 9.30
N ARG A 675 -79.61 0.09 9.03
CA ARG A 675 -80.08 1.08 10.02
C ARG A 675 -81.26 0.50 10.80
N LEU A 676 -81.22 0.58 12.13
CA LEU A 676 -82.31 0.12 13.00
C LEU A 676 -83.61 0.86 12.68
N ILE A 677 -84.68 0.10 12.42
CA ILE A 677 -86.06 0.57 12.31
C ILE A 677 -86.75 0.27 13.64
N ASN A 678 -87.20 1.32 14.34
CA ASN A 678 -87.93 1.19 15.59
C ASN A 678 -88.82 2.43 15.85
N LYS A 679 -89.78 2.31 16.77
CA LYS A 679 -90.63 3.43 17.20
C LYS A 679 -89.81 4.46 17.99
N ALA A 680 -90.39 5.64 18.22
CA ALA A 680 -89.81 6.62 19.13
C ALA A 680 -89.85 6.11 20.58
N GLY A 681 -88.79 6.35 21.37
CA GLY A 681 -88.73 5.91 22.76
C GLY A 681 -87.31 5.69 23.29
N GLN A 682 -87.20 5.36 24.58
CA GLN A 682 -85.94 4.95 25.22
C GLN A 682 -85.75 3.43 25.04
N TYR A 683 -84.57 3.00 24.60
CA TYR A 683 -84.22 1.60 24.38
C TYR A 683 -82.88 1.26 25.05
N SER A 684 -82.86 0.18 25.84
CA SER A 684 -81.64 -0.43 26.36
C SER A 684 -81.18 -1.54 25.42
N LEU A 685 -79.98 -1.38 24.85
CA LEU A 685 -79.36 -2.26 23.88
C LEU A 685 -77.94 -2.55 24.35
N ASP A 686 -77.68 -3.81 24.72
CA ASP A 686 -76.40 -4.27 25.29
C ASP A 686 -75.96 -3.40 26.48
N GLY A 687 -76.84 -3.29 27.50
CA GLY A 687 -76.69 -2.44 28.69
C GLY A 687 -76.84 -0.92 28.45
N ASN A 688 -76.59 -0.45 27.23
CA ASN A 688 -76.51 0.96 26.90
C ASN A 688 -77.88 1.54 26.51
N TRP A 689 -78.22 2.71 27.06
CA TRP A 689 -79.50 3.38 26.80
C TRP A 689 -79.39 4.42 25.69
N TYR A 690 -80.33 4.39 24.74
CA TYR A 690 -80.46 5.31 23.60
C TYR A 690 -81.89 5.88 23.54
N LEU A 691 -82.06 7.10 23.05
CA LEU A 691 -83.38 7.71 22.78
C LEU A 691 -83.59 7.83 21.26
N LEU A 692 -84.71 7.34 20.75
CA LEU A 692 -85.07 7.38 19.33
C LEU A 692 -86.22 8.35 19.04
N ASP A 693 -86.13 9.04 17.89
CA ASP A 693 -87.21 9.84 17.31
C ASP A 693 -88.22 8.98 16.50
N LYS A 694 -89.24 9.63 15.92
CA LYS A 694 -90.28 8.96 15.11
C LYS A 694 -89.77 8.34 13.80
N GLY A 695 -88.58 8.73 13.33
CA GLY A 695 -87.88 8.17 12.18
C GLY A 695 -86.74 7.23 12.55
N SER A 696 -86.68 6.75 13.81
CA SER A 696 -85.62 5.88 14.34
C SER A 696 -84.22 6.54 14.37
N SER A 697 -84.11 7.87 14.39
CA SER A 697 -82.84 8.58 14.61
C SER A 697 -82.54 8.70 16.10
N VAL A 698 -81.27 8.57 16.49
CA VAL A 698 -80.85 8.78 17.88
C VAL A 698 -80.85 10.27 18.18
N LEU A 699 -81.53 10.63 19.28
CA LEU A 699 -81.49 11.96 19.86
C LEU A 699 -80.34 12.04 20.87
N THR A 700 -79.52 13.09 20.76
CA THR A 700 -78.32 13.29 21.60
C THR A 700 -78.36 14.65 22.32
N GLY A 701 -77.39 14.89 23.19
CA GLY A 701 -77.33 16.07 24.05
C GLY A 701 -78.36 16.01 25.19
N TRP A 702 -78.74 17.19 25.68
CA TRP A 702 -79.77 17.37 26.71
C TRP A 702 -81.16 17.01 26.17
N GLN A 703 -81.88 16.14 26.88
CA GLN A 703 -83.20 15.64 26.49
C GLN A 703 -84.14 15.62 27.70
N TYR A 704 -85.37 16.09 27.53
CA TYR A 704 -86.40 16.07 28.56
C TYR A 704 -87.45 14.99 28.26
N ILE A 705 -87.49 13.95 29.10
CA ILE A 705 -88.41 12.83 28.96
C ILE A 705 -89.71 13.17 29.71
N LYS A 706 -90.63 13.84 29.01
CA LYS A 706 -91.91 14.34 29.56
C LYS A 706 -92.66 13.30 30.40
N ASP A 707 -92.84 12.10 29.85
CA ASP A 707 -93.65 11.04 30.47
C ASP A 707 -92.99 10.38 31.70
N GLN A 708 -91.74 10.76 32.00
CA GLN A 708 -90.98 10.33 33.18
C GLN A 708 -90.52 11.52 34.04
N ASN A 709 -90.97 12.75 33.72
CA ASN A 709 -90.62 14.01 34.40
C ASN A 709 -89.12 14.17 34.71
N LYS A 710 -88.24 13.75 33.77
CA LYS A 710 -86.78 13.76 33.97
C LYS A 710 -86.03 14.44 32.82
N THR A 711 -85.02 15.22 33.17
CA THR A 711 -83.97 15.65 32.24
C THR A 711 -82.84 14.62 32.26
N VAL A 712 -82.35 14.24 31.09
CA VAL A 712 -81.23 13.31 30.90
C VAL A 712 -80.25 13.88 29.86
N TYR A 713 -79.06 13.30 29.76
CA TYR A 713 -78.09 13.65 28.72
C TYR A 713 -77.61 12.40 27.97
N TYR A 714 -77.68 12.44 26.65
CA TYR A 714 -77.17 11.40 25.74
C TYR A 714 -75.89 11.90 25.07
N ASP A 715 -74.83 11.10 25.08
CA ASP A 715 -73.53 11.48 24.52
C ASP A 715 -73.62 11.79 23.01
N PRO A 716 -73.19 12.97 22.52
CA PRO A 716 -73.23 13.31 21.09
C PRO A 716 -72.38 12.39 20.19
N THR A 717 -71.35 11.73 20.74
CA THR A 717 -70.42 10.88 20.00
C THR A 717 -70.80 9.40 20.03
N THR A 718 -71.33 8.89 21.16
CA THR A 718 -71.70 7.47 21.30
C THR A 718 -73.21 7.22 21.32
N GLY A 719 -74.04 8.25 21.49
CA GLY A 719 -75.50 8.14 21.58
C GLY A 719 -76.02 7.61 22.93
N ILE A 720 -75.13 7.32 23.88
CA ILE A 720 -75.43 6.60 25.13
C ILE A 720 -75.83 7.58 26.25
N MET A 721 -76.87 7.24 27.02
CA MET A 721 -77.31 8.00 28.20
C MET A 721 -76.23 8.02 29.29
N LYS A 722 -75.88 9.20 29.79
CA LYS A 722 -74.96 9.34 30.93
C LYS A 722 -75.63 8.92 32.24
N HIS A 723 -74.84 8.30 33.09
CA HIS A 723 -75.15 7.89 34.45
C HIS A 723 -73.95 8.27 35.33
N GLY A 724 -74.15 8.58 36.61
CA GLY A 724 -73.09 9.08 37.48
C GLY A 724 -72.64 10.50 37.12
N GLN A 725 -71.42 10.88 37.49
CA GLN A 725 -70.89 12.22 37.19
C GLN A 725 -70.42 12.33 35.72
N ALA A 726 -70.69 13.46 35.08
CA ALA A 726 -70.12 13.80 33.78
C ALA A 726 -69.76 15.29 33.68
N TYR A 727 -68.67 15.59 32.96
CA TYR A 727 -68.26 16.94 32.62
C TYR A 727 -68.76 17.28 31.20
N ILE A 728 -69.57 18.32 31.07
CA ILE A 728 -70.29 18.71 29.86
C ILE A 728 -70.22 20.25 29.76
N ASP A 729 -69.84 20.79 28.61
CA ASP A 729 -69.89 22.23 28.30
C ASP A 729 -69.34 23.16 29.42
N GLY A 730 -68.20 22.78 30.01
CA GLY A 730 -67.52 23.53 31.06
C GLY A 730 -67.94 23.23 32.51
N HIS A 731 -68.99 22.43 32.72
CA HIS A 731 -69.58 22.17 34.04
C HIS A 731 -69.67 20.68 34.37
N TRP A 732 -69.57 20.34 35.66
CA TRP A 732 -69.90 19.00 36.16
C TRP A 732 -71.39 18.87 36.46
N TYR A 733 -71.97 17.74 36.08
CA TYR A 733 -73.35 17.33 36.36
C TYR A 733 -73.33 15.96 37.04
N LEU A 734 -74.42 15.60 37.74
CA LEU A 734 -74.66 14.26 38.26
C LEU A 734 -75.96 13.71 37.67
N PHE A 735 -75.89 12.50 37.12
CA PHE A 735 -77.03 11.74 36.65
C PHE A 735 -77.25 10.52 37.54
N ASP A 736 -78.52 10.21 37.81
CA ASP A 736 -78.93 9.03 38.56
C ASP A 736 -78.35 7.75 37.97
N SER A 737 -77.80 6.88 38.82
CA SER A 737 -77.06 5.69 38.39
C SER A 737 -77.92 4.58 37.77
N VAL A 738 -79.25 4.66 37.89
CA VAL A 738 -80.19 3.66 37.33
C VAL A 738 -81.09 4.27 36.24
N THR A 739 -81.58 5.50 36.46
CA THR A 739 -82.60 6.13 35.60
C THR A 739 -82.03 7.18 34.63
N GLY A 740 -80.77 7.58 34.79
CA GLY A 740 -80.12 8.67 34.04
C GLY A 740 -80.66 10.07 34.34
N ALA A 741 -81.57 10.22 35.30
CA ALA A 741 -82.18 11.51 35.65
C ALA A 741 -81.15 12.46 36.28
N MET A 742 -81.01 13.67 35.73
CA MET A 742 -80.14 14.72 36.26
C MET A 742 -80.53 15.07 37.70
N LYS A 743 -79.55 15.10 38.60
CA LYS A 743 -79.72 15.49 40.00
C LYS A 743 -79.46 16.99 40.19
N THR A 744 -80.14 17.57 41.16
CA THR A 744 -79.98 18.94 41.65
C THR A 744 -79.91 18.94 43.18
N GLY A 745 -79.62 20.10 43.79
CA GLY A 745 -79.53 20.26 45.23
C GLY A 745 -78.30 19.60 45.85
N TRP A 746 -78.38 19.35 47.16
CA TRP A 746 -77.35 18.64 47.93
C TRP A 746 -77.24 17.18 47.51
N GLN A 747 -76.02 16.71 47.20
CA GLN A 747 -75.75 15.34 46.77
C GLN A 747 -74.48 14.81 47.46
N TYR A 748 -74.57 13.61 48.04
CA TYR A 748 -73.42 12.91 48.63
C TYR A 748 -72.86 11.86 47.66
N ILE A 749 -71.62 12.07 47.23
CA ILE A 749 -70.93 11.23 46.24
C ILE A 749 -70.07 10.23 46.99
N LYS A 750 -70.69 9.09 47.33
CA LYS A 750 -70.15 8.03 48.20
C LYS A 750 -68.71 7.63 47.82
N ASP A 751 -68.47 7.35 46.54
CA ASP A 751 -67.19 6.82 46.06
C ASP A 751 -66.04 7.86 46.08
N GLN A 752 -66.37 9.12 46.36
CA GLN A 752 -65.41 10.23 46.55
C GLN A 752 -65.50 10.84 47.96
N ASN A 753 -66.26 10.22 48.87
CA ASN A 753 -66.50 10.66 50.26
C ASN A 753 -66.76 12.18 50.40
N LYS A 754 -67.60 12.75 49.53
CA LYS A 754 -67.84 14.19 49.49
C LYS A 754 -69.32 14.57 49.33
N THR A 755 -69.75 15.58 50.06
CA THR A 755 -70.99 16.30 49.81
C THR A 755 -70.71 17.45 48.84
N VAL A 756 -71.56 17.61 47.82
CA VAL A 756 -71.52 18.70 46.84
C VAL A 756 -72.91 19.31 46.68
N TYR A 757 -73.02 20.44 45.99
CA TYR A 757 -74.32 21.01 45.59
C TYR A 757 -74.36 21.25 44.08
N TYR A 758 -75.48 20.83 43.47
CA TYR A 758 -75.80 21.06 42.07
C TYR A 758 -76.93 22.09 41.97
N ASN A 759 -76.75 23.16 41.18
CA ASN A 759 -77.75 24.22 41.05
C ASN A 759 -79.04 23.76 40.33
N SER A 760 -80.01 24.66 40.16
CA SER A 760 -81.27 24.36 39.46
C SER A 760 -81.12 24.00 37.98
N ARG A 761 -79.95 24.24 37.37
CA ARG A 761 -79.57 23.77 36.02
C ARG A 761 -78.74 22.46 36.06
N GLY A 762 -78.58 21.85 37.24
CA GLY A 762 -77.79 20.62 37.44
C GLY A 762 -76.27 20.81 37.46
N GLN A 763 -75.76 22.04 37.52
CA GLN A 763 -74.32 22.34 37.47
C GLN A 763 -73.72 22.36 38.88
N MET A 764 -72.59 21.68 39.09
CA MET A 764 -71.89 21.65 40.38
C MET A 764 -71.37 23.04 40.74
N LEU A 765 -71.55 23.46 42.00
CA LEU A 765 -71.07 24.74 42.51
C LEU A 765 -69.67 24.66 43.13
N TYR A 766 -69.01 25.82 43.18
CA TYR A 766 -67.63 26.00 43.61
C TYR A 766 -67.47 27.31 44.38
N GLY A 767 -66.52 27.37 45.32
CA GLY A 767 -66.24 28.56 46.13
C GLY A 767 -67.37 28.90 47.12
N THR A 768 -67.41 30.15 47.58
CA THR A 768 -68.45 30.65 48.48
C THR A 768 -69.78 30.81 47.73
N GLN A 769 -70.84 30.22 48.26
CA GLN A 769 -72.19 30.21 47.67
C GLN A 769 -73.24 30.54 48.71
N LEU A 770 -74.39 31.08 48.28
CA LEU A 770 -75.57 31.32 49.11
C LEU A 770 -76.67 30.32 48.69
N ILE A 771 -77.05 29.43 49.60
CA ILE A 771 -78.05 28.37 49.38
C ILE A 771 -79.05 28.46 50.53
N ASP A 772 -80.34 28.60 50.23
CA ASP A 772 -81.44 28.64 51.20
C ASP A 772 -81.19 29.61 52.37
N GLY A 773 -80.66 30.79 52.04
CA GLY A 773 -80.31 31.87 52.97
C GLY A 773 -78.99 31.68 53.74
N LYS A 774 -78.32 30.54 53.63
CA LYS A 774 -77.07 30.21 54.34
C LYS A 774 -75.86 30.24 53.40
N ARG A 775 -74.72 30.73 53.91
CA ARG A 775 -73.45 30.72 53.19
C ARG A 775 -72.74 29.38 53.40
N TYR A 776 -72.26 28.79 52.31
CA TYR A 776 -71.47 27.57 52.28
C TYR A 776 -70.20 27.79 51.45
N TYR A 777 -69.13 27.04 51.73
CA TYR A 777 -67.92 27.05 50.92
C TYR A 777 -67.69 25.67 50.28
N PHE A 778 -67.61 25.65 48.96
CA PHE A 778 -67.23 24.47 48.20
C PHE A 778 -65.80 24.61 47.70
N ASP A 779 -65.04 23.52 47.77
CA ASP A 779 -63.69 23.41 47.23
C ASP A 779 -63.65 23.83 45.75
N LYS A 780 -62.75 24.77 45.40
CA LYS A 780 -62.68 25.36 44.06
C LYS A 780 -62.21 24.39 42.97
N TYR A 781 -61.69 23.21 43.33
CA TYR A 781 -61.18 22.22 42.37
C TYR A 781 -62.13 21.01 42.26
N ASN A 782 -62.60 20.47 43.39
CA ASN A 782 -63.36 19.22 43.42
C ASN A 782 -64.84 19.37 43.84
N GLY A 783 -65.29 20.58 44.22
CA GLY A 783 -66.67 20.88 44.59
C GLY A 783 -67.13 20.35 45.95
N SER A 784 -66.23 19.77 46.77
CA SER A 784 -66.58 19.28 48.12
C SER A 784 -66.92 20.42 49.07
N LEU A 785 -68.00 20.27 49.83
CA LEU A 785 -68.31 21.11 50.99
C LEU A 785 -67.14 21.07 52.00
N LYS A 786 -66.86 22.21 52.63
CA LYS A 786 -65.92 22.38 53.75
C LYS A 786 -66.64 22.93 54.97
#